data_AF-A0A8F9RIL9-F1
#
_entry.id   AF-A0A8F9RIL9-F1
#
_cell.length_a   1.000
_cell.length_b   1.000
_cell.length_c   1.000
_cell.angle_alpha   90.00
_cell.angle_beta   90.00
_cell.angle_gamma   90.00
#
_symmetry.space_group_name_H-M   'P 1'
#
loop_
_entity.id
_entity.type
_entity.pdbx_description
1 polymer ?
#
loop_
_entity_poly.entity_id
_entity_poly.type
_entity_poly.pdbx_seq_one_letter_code
_entity_poly.pdbx_strand_id
1 'polypeptide(L)'
;MKKLISILLVLILHLYSSQDAEGQYFESSIYKLKLRLEKGDKKALNELAPYFDSSKKLAEFLGHHYNETEEFYLAKRTIEENFIFPEASINLAEIKNAQNYSTFLNKNKDKIKYYPELEAFYITPIYERKFFIEFRELPAEKIQKLIDKRTEILSKDWIKAGGIAILIQQNNPECLLKICKEFYRRRDKFNNFNRNKEDFFDLLKLLTYTDIGPAGRNDYIVWDTRDMNFDNSAILNLLIYFSKNYTNFKWNVAQNYFENSSLQPNKIDNINSLVENLSSDNDSIALNSFIHLSQSDVKRVNELSFEKEKNIFNQTNQKVLPLSPFKFLTSLSLLTEYCRKNKIDFIGTEALRSDIGKLKTKLPFNERRKLEDKLIQELTFKDITALEYWTIVNENNYNLQCSISRIADIYYSKNWSQLLKDTEELKLYLKKSKLFKDCNINGNFRYYLIKFTKNSPDALMILNNLKTDDPDINFEIANAKKVLSDKFEYPFEDKKFNDANFDGKIFDIQSEIDKIRMTSSKIDDFERDISKLFSKIHYSQIPDAIKAAEKIKYNKDTYRNKYSFLEKDFGFFLIKDFENKEERENFLKIYAINTEENLYKYYLDKAEIDYKNTDETLNYDKIFELIKFDVIQPYIGNYKTDNEVYSLIKLLEIEFKTRLGFPDKLCNSQDIYGCDSSERRWDWMKFLTDKNLLKQKHSDIVSFSYEEYLEEIELTKILKENEKIQP
;
A
#
# COMPACT_ATOMS: atom_id res chain seq x y z
N MET A 1 43.49 23.18 12.06
CA MET A 1 43.20 23.16 13.52
C MET A 1 42.12 24.15 13.96
N LYS A 2 42.27 25.48 13.81
CA LYS A 2 41.25 26.45 14.28
C LYS A 2 39.82 26.20 13.74
N LYS A 3 39.66 25.90 12.45
CA LYS A 3 38.34 25.56 11.86
C LYS A 3 37.76 24.24 12.40
N LEU A 4 38.61 23.27 12.73
CA LEU A 4 38.18 21.98 13.29
C LEU A 4 37.65 22.16 14.72
N ILE A 5 38.30 23.03 15.51
CA ILE A 5 37.88 23.37 16.87
C ILE A 5 36.52 24.07 16.85
N SER A 6 36.29 25.02 15.92
CA SER A 6 34.99 25.68 15.79
C SER A 6 33.86 24.72 15.41
N ILE A 7 34.11 23.78 14.50
CA ILE A 7 33.12 22.75 14.11
C ILE A 7 32.84 21.80 15.27
N LEU A 8 33.89 21.37 16.00
CA LEU A 8 33.74 20.53 17.19
C LEU A 8 32.96 21.26 18.29
N LEU A 9 33.17 22.56 18.48
CA LEU A 9 32.46 23.37 19.46
C LEU A 9 30.98 23.54 19.10
N VAL A 10 30.67 23.75 17.82
CA VAL A 10 29.28 23.81 17.34
C VAL A 10 28.60 22.45 17.49
N LEU A 11 29.29 21.35 17.19
CA LEU A 11 28.77 19.99 17.41
C LEU A 11 28.56 19.70 18.90
N ILE A 12 29.50 20.07 19.78
CA ILE A 12 29.36 19.90 21.23
C ILE A 12 28.21 20.77 21.75
N LEU A 13 28.07 22.01 21.30
CA LEU A 13 26.95 22.88 21.66
C LEU A 13 25.62 22.33 21.13
N HIS A 14 25.58 21.73 19.94
CA HIS A 14 24.37 21.07 19.42
C HIS A 14 24.02 19.78 20.17
N LEU A 15 25.03 18.99 20.55
CA LEU A 15 24.86 17.77 21.35
C LEU A 15 24.41 18.10 22.78
N TYR A 16 24.93 19.16 23.38
CA TYR A 16 24.45 19.65 24.68
C TYR A 16 23.06 20.27 24.60
N SER A 17 22.75 21.06 23.56
CA SER A 17 21.42 21.64 23.39
C SER A 17 20.33 20.60 23.10
N SER A 18 20.69 19.45 22.51
CA SER A 18 19.75 18.36 22.26
C SER A 18 19.53 17.47 23.49
N GLN A 19 20.54 17.28 24.34
CA GLN A 19 20.38 16.54 25.60
C GLN A 19 19.57 17.31 26.67
N ASP A 20 19.73 18.63 26.79
CA ASP A 20 18.93 19.44 27.73
C ASP A 20 17.47 19.68 27.25
N ALA A 21 17.19 19.38 25.99
CA ALA A 21 15.84 19.42 25.43
C ALA A 21 15.06 18.12 25.71
N GLU A 22 15.75 17.02 25.94
CA GLU A 22 15.15 15.74 26.35
C GLU A 22 14.78 15.79 27.83
N GLY A 23 13.49 15.99 28.13
CA GLY A 23 12.98 15.84 29.50
C GLY A 23 12.35 17.09 30.11
N GLN A 24 12.36 18.24 29.43
CA GLN A 24 11.78 19.48 29.98
C GLN A 24 10.34 19.29 30.46
N TYR A 25 9.49 18.60 29.70
CA TYR A 25 8.15 18.25 30.15
C TYR A 25 8.16 17.30 31.36
N PHE A 26 8.93 16.21 31.35
CA PHE A 26 8.95 15.21 32.43
C PHE A 26 9.48 15.77 33.76
N GLU A 27 10.35 16.79 33.70
CA GLU A 27 10.86 17.47 34.89
C GLU A 27 10.00 18.66 35.34
N SER A 28 9.08 19.11 34.47
CA SER A 28 8.22 20.26 34.70
C SER A 28 7.27 20.07 35.89
N SER A 29 6.86 21.20 36.47
CA SER A 29 5.83 21.23 37.51
C SER A 29 4.49 20.69 37.00
N ILE A 30 4.11 20.91 35.73
CA ILE A 30 2.86 20.37 35.16
C ILE A 30 2.87 18.84 35.18
N TYR A 31 3.96 18.21 34.79
CA TYR A 31 4.06 16.75 34.82
C TYR A 31 4.03 16.20 36.25
N LYS A 32 4.69 16.87 37.20
CA LYS A 32 4.59 16.53 38.63
C LYS A 32 3.14 16.65 39.16
N LEU A 33 2.40 17.67 38.71
CA LEU A 33 0.98 17.83 39.02
C LEU A 33 0.14 16.71 38.39
N LYS A 34 0.42 16.33 37.13
CA LYS A 34 -0.21 15.16 36.48
C LYS A 34 -0.05 13.90 37.33
N LEU A 35 1.17 13.56 37.74
CA LEU A 35 1.42 12.37 38.58
C LEU A 35 0.71 12.42 39.94
N ARG A 36 0.54 13.63 40.51
CA ARG A 36 -0.23 13.83 41.75
C ARG A 36 -1.73 13.64 41.52
N LEU A 37 -2.26 14.12 40.40
CA LEU A 37 -3.65 13.91 39.99
C LEU A 37 -3.95 12.43 39.77
N GLU A 38 -3.04 11.68 39.15
CA GLU A 38 -3.18 10.23 38.98
C GLU A 38 -3.33 9.50 40.32
N LYS A 39 -2.72 10.03 41.39
CA LYS A 39 -2.82 9.51 42.77
C LYS A 39 -4.00 10.08 43.57
N GLY A 40 -4.85 10.90 42.95
CA GLY A 40 -6.04 11.46 43.58
C GLY A 40 -5.82 12.73 44.41
N ASP A 41 -4.70 13.41 44.25
CA ASP A 41 -4.45 14.68 44.93
C ASP A 41 -5.32 15.80 44.35
N LYS A 42 -6.46 16.06 45.00
CA LYS A 42 -7.40 17.11 44.60
C LYS A 42 -6.80 18.52 44.69
N LYS A 43 -5.74 18.77 45.48
CA LYS A 43 -5.10 20.10 45.55
C LYS A 43 -4.38 20.44 44.25
N ALA A 44 -3.80 19.44 43.60
CA ALA A 44 -3.11 19.60 42.32
C ALA A 44 -4.04 20.17 41.22
N LEU A 45 -5.36 19.97 41.31
CA LEU A 45 -6.32 20.61 40.39
C LEU A 45 -6.24 22.14 40.48
N ASN A 46 -6.18 22.71 41.68
CA ASN A 46 -6.10 24.16 41.86
C ASN A 46 -4.71 24.69 41.49
N GLU A 47 -3.66 23.94 41.83
CA GLU A 47 -2.27 24.30 41.50
C GLU A 47 -1.99 24.29 39.99
N LEU A 48 -2.83 23.62 39.18
CA LEU A 48 -2.72 23.65 37.73
C LEU A 48 -3.23 24.97 37.12
N ALA A 49 -4.02 25.76 37.85
CA ALA A 49 -4.70 26.93 37.31
C ALA A 49 -3.76 27.96 36.63
N PRO A 50 -2.61 28.35 37.20
CA PRO A 50 -1.72 29.33 36.59
C PRO A 50 -1.20 28.93 35.20
N TYR A 51 -1.10 27.63 34.92
CA TYR A 51 -0.59 27.14 33.63
C TYR A 51 -1.58 27.37 32.49
N PHE A 52 -2.86 27.64 32.78
CA PHE A 52 -3.83 28.03 31.76
C PHE A 52 -3.65 29.46 31.25
N ASP A 53 -2.77 30.27 31.86
CA ASP A 53 -2.38 31.59 31.34
C ASP A 53 -0.94 31.60 30.80
N SER A 54 -0.25 30.46 30.85
CA SER A 54 1.15 30.35 30.46
C SER A 54 1.31 29.99 28.98
N SER A 55 2.01 30.84 28.24
CA SER A 55 2.48 30.58 26.87
C SER A 55 3.90 30.02 26.82
N LYS A 56 4.50 29.71 27.99
CA LYS A 56 5.82 29.09 28.05
C LYS A 56 5.77 27.74 27.33
N LYS A 57 6.69 27.53 26.38
CA LYS A 57 6.82 26.26 25.67
C LYS A 57 7.73 25.31 26.44
N LEU A 58 7.36 24.04 26.46
CA LEU A 58 8.18 22.95 26.97
C LEU A 58 8.42 21.95 25.84
N ALA A 59 9.65 21.47 25.74
CA ALA A 59 9.99 20.38 24.86
C ALA A 59 9.33 19.06 25.34
N GLU A 60 8.68 18.37 24.40
CA GLU A 60 8.15 17.03 24.59
C GLU A 60 8.63 16.09 23.48
N PHE A 61 8.85 14.83 23.84
CA PHE A 61 9.44 13.84 22.95
C PHE A 61 8.44 12.72 22.66
N LEU A 62 8.07 12.55 21.40
CA LEU A 62 7.17 11.50 20.89
C LEU A 62 7.98 10.46 20.14
N GLY A 63 8.82 9.71 20.86
CA GLY A 63 9.65 8.64 20.30
C GLY A 63 10.86 9.13 19.51
N HIS A 64 10.68 9.74 18.35
CA HIS A 64 11.76 10.38 17.57
C HIS A 64 11.39 11.78 17.05
N HIS A 65 10.21 12.27 17.43
CA HIS A 65 9.75 13.61 17.11
C HIS A 65 9.95 14.56 18.30
N TYR A 66 10.57 15.70 18.03
CA TYR A 66 10.70 16.83 18.95
C TYR A 66 9.56 17.81 18.71
N ASN A 67 8.75 18.07 19.73
CA ASN A 67 7.68 19.07 19.68
C ASN A 67 7.84 20.07 20.83
N GLU A 68 7.56 21.35 20.57
CA GLU A 68 7.45 22.38 21.60
C GLU A 68 5.99 22.74 21.82
N THR A 69 5.50 22.51 23.04
CA THR A 69 4.08 22.70 23.39
C THR A 69 3.93 23.67 24.55
N GLU A 70 2.99 24.61 24.43
CA GLU A 70 2.72 25.58 25.48
C GLU A 70 2.16 24.92 26.73
N GLU A 71 2.57 25.41 27.90
CA GLU A 71 2.10 24.99 29.21
C GLU A 71 0.55 25.01 29.30
N PHE A 72 -0.12 25.94 28.62
CA PHE A 72 -1.57 25.95 28.43
C PHE A 72 -2.14 24.62 27.89
N TYR A 73 -1.60 24.12 26.78
CA TYR A 73 -2.06 22.89 26.14
C TYR A 73 -1.67 21.66 26.97
N LEU A 74 -0.52 21.69 27.64
CA LEU A 74 -0.09 20.64 28.56
C LEU A 74 -0.99 20.54 29.79
N ALA A 75 -1.46 21.68 30.32
CA ALA A 75 -2.43 21.73 31.40
C ALA A 75 -3.79 21.17 30.97
N LYS A 76 -4.28 21.54 29.77
CA LYS A 76 -5.50 20.95 29.19
C LYS A 76 -5.40 19.43 29.08
N ARG A 77 -4.35 18.92 28.45
CA ARG A 77 -4.09 17.48 28.30
C ARG A 77 -4.01 16.77 29.66
N THR A 78 -3.40 17.41 30.65
CA THR A 78 -3.32 16.87 32.02
C THR A 78 -4.70 16.68 32.64
N ILE A 79 -5.66 17.59 32.41
CA ILE A 79 -7.04 17.37 32.85
C ILE A 79 -7.73 16.29 32.01
N GLU A 80 -7.57 16.31 30.68
CA GLU A 80 -8.14 15.28 29.79
C GLU A 80 -7.79 13.85 30.19
N GLU A 81 -6.52 13.64 30.53
CA GLU A 81 -6.04 12.31 30.88
C GLU A 81 -6.49 11.84 32.26
N ASN A 82 -6.84 12.76 33.17
CA ASN A 82 -7.11 12.46 34.57
C ASN A 82 -8.56 12.72 34.99
N PHE A 83 -9.40 13.17 34.08
CA PHE A 83 -10.77 13.55 34.39
C PHE A 83 -11.76 12.88 33.43
N ILE A 84 -12.76 12.22 34.01
CA ILE A 84 -13.90 11.64 33.30
C ILE A 84 -14.96 12.74 33.16
N PHE A 85 -14.96 13.45 32.03
CA PHE A 85 -15.84 14.60 31.81
C PHE A 85 -17.29 14.22 31.57
N PRO A 86 -18.27 14.92 32.18
CA PRO A 86 -19.68 14.73 31.83
C PRO A 86 -20.02 15.35 30.48
N GLU A 87 -20.81 14.64 29.66
CA GLU A 87 -21.19 15.00 28.27
C GLU A 87 -21.76 16.42 28.09
N ALA A 88 -22.31 17.04 29.14
CA ALA A 88 -23.01 18.33 29.05
C ALA A 88 -22.45 19.45 29.97
N SER A 89 -21.30 19.26 30.62
CA SER A 89 -20.90 20.17 31.72
C SER A 89 -19.56 20.89 31.57
N ILE A 90 -18.66 20.41 30.70
CA ILE A 90 -17.40 21.09 30.38
C ILE A 90 -17.08 20.84 28.93
N ASN A 91 -17.08 21.91 28.14
CA ASN A 91 -16.33 21.92 26.90
C ASN A 91 -14.93 22.45 27.22
N LEU A 92 -13.88 21.62 27.16
CA LEU A 92 -12.51 22.08 27.44
C LEU A 92 -12.05 23.19 26.49
N ALA A 93 -12.70 23.35 25.34
CA ALA A 93 -12.49 24.48 24.45
C ALA A 93 -12.95 25.82 25.10
N GLU A 94 -13.88 25.80 26.05
CA GLU A 94 -14.34 26.98 26.79
C GLU A 94 -13.38 27.42 27.90
N ILE A 95 -12.47 26.54 28.31
CA ILE A 95 -11.42 26.90 29.27
C ILE A 95 -10.31 27.62 28.49
N LYS A 96 -10.34 28.96 28.53
CA LYS A 96 -9.40 29.82 27.78
C LYS A 96 -8.27 30.40 28.62
N ASN A 97 -8.41 30.38 29.94
CA ASN A 97 -7.49 31.01 30.90
C ASN A 97 -7.69 30.44 32.32
N ALA A 98 -6.82 30.82 33.24
CA ALA A 98 -6.86 30.39 34.64
C ALA A 98 -8.16 30.79 35.35
N GLN A 99 -8.73 31.94 35.01
CA GLN A 99 -9.99 32.42 35.59
C GLN A 99 -11.17 31.52 35.20
N ASN A 100 -11.28 31.14 33.92
CA ASN A 100 -12.31 30.21 33.45
C ASN A 100 -12.17 28.84 34.13
N TYR A 101 -10.94 28.32 34.20
CA TYR A 101 -10.65 27.04 34.86
C TYR A 101 -10.97 27.08 36.36
N SER A 102 -10.56 28.13 37.07
CA SER A 102 -10.82 28.30 38.51
C SER A 102 -12.31 28.45 38.81
N THR A 103 -13.04 29.19 37.96
CA THR A 103 -14.50 29.32 38.06
C THR A 103 -15.17 27.95 37.92
N PHE A 104 -14.73 27.15 36.95
CA PHE A 104 -15.19 25.78 36.79
C PHE A 104 -14.92 24.91 38.03
N LEU A 105 -13.69 24.92 38.56
CA LEU A 105 -13.32 24.15 39.75
C LEU A 105 -14.15 24.56 40.97
N ASN A 106 -14.31 25.86 41.21
CA ASN A 106 -15.08 26.38 42.34
C ASN A 106 -16.55 25.99 42.24
N LYS A 107 -17.16 26.13 41.05
CA LYS A 107 -18.55 25.73 40.80
C LYS A 107 -18.81 24.24 41.08
N ASN A 108 -17.80 23.39 40.88
CA ASN A 108 -17.92 21.93 40.98
C ASN A 108 -17.16 21.32 42.16
N LYS A 109 -16.61 22.14 43.06
CA LYS A 109 -15.68 21.70 44.10
C LYS A 109 -16.20 20.52 44.91
N ASP A 110 -17.44 20.56 45.35
CA ASP A 110 -18.04 19.50 46.17
C ASP A 110 -18.51 18.28 45.37
N LYS A 111 -18.62 18.43 44.05
CA LYS A 111 -19.04 17.37 43.13
C LYS A 111 -17.86 16.57 42.57
N ILE A 112 -16.68 17.18 42.49
CA ILE A 112 -15.46 16.51 42.02
C ILE A 112 -15.06 15.43 43.03
N LYS A 113 -15.14 14.17 42.60
CA LYS A 113 -14.74 12.98 43.36
C LYS A 113 -13.59 12.29 42.63
N TYR A 114 -12.80 11.52 43.36
CA TYR A 114 -11.74 10.69 42.80
C TYR A 114 -12.15 9.23 42.87
N TYR A 115 -11.89 8.47 41.81
CA TYR A 115 -12.14 7.04 41.70
C TYR A 115 -10.79 6.30 41.74
N PRO A 116 -10.37 5.75 42.90
CA PRO A 116 -9.06 5.12 43.03
C PRO A 116 -8.81 3.98 42.04
N GLU A 117 -9.80 3.10 41.82
CA GLU A 117 -9.64 1.97 40.88
C GLU A 117 -9.47 2.39 39.41
N LEU A 118 -9.87 3.61 39.04
CA LEU A 118 -9.76 4.12 37.65
C LEU A 118 -8.61 5.12 37.48
N GLU A 119 -8.00 5.54 38.60
CA GLU A 119 -7.01 6.62 38.65
C GLU A 119 -7.51 7.88 37.92
N ALA A 120 -8.73 8.30 38.23
CA ALA A 120 -9.38 9.42 37.55
C ALA A 120 -10.37 10.16 38.46
N PHE A 121 -10.49 11.46 38.22
CA PHE A 121 -11.53 12.29 38.81
C PHE A 121 -12.82 12.24 37.98
N TYR A 122 -13.95 12.48 38.62
CA TYR A 122 -15.26 12.55 37.96
C TYR A 122 -16.19 13.52 38.70
N ILE A 123 -17.22 14.00 38.01
CA ILE A 123 -18.35 14.75 38.59
C ILE A 123 -19.60 13.88 38.59
N THR A 124 -19.93 13.30 37.44
CA THR A 124 -21.05 12.39 37.28
C THR A 124 -20.59 10.95 37.53
N PRO A 125 -21.18 10.23 38.50
CA PRO A 125 -20.86 8.82 38.72
C PRO A 125 -21.01 7.99 37.44
N ILE A 126 -20.13 7.01 37.24
CA ILE A 126 -20.07 6.19 36.02
C ILE A 126 -21.43 5.55 35.70
N TYR A 127 -22.14 5.01 36.70
CA TYR A 127 -23.44 4.35 36.52
C TYR A 127 -24.58 5.31 36.13
N GLU A 128 -24.39 6.63 36.27
CA GLU A 128 -25.39 7.65 35.88
C GLU A 128 -25.18 8.16 34.45
N ARG A 129 -24.03 7.85 33.84
CA ARG A 129 -23.69 8.35 32.50
C ARG A 129 -24.45 7.64 31.38
N LYS A 130 -24.57 8.30 30.23
CA LYS A 130 -25.03 7.65 29.00
C LYS A 130 -23.89 6.82 28.42
N PHE A 131 -24.25 5.83 27.61
CA PHE A 131 -23.30 5.02 26.87
C PHE A 131 -23.89 4.73 25.49
N PHE A 132 -23.01 4.49 24.53
CA PHE A 132 -23.36 4.10 23.17
C PHE A 132 -22.58 2.83 22.85
N ILE A 133 -23.31 1.71 22.81
CA ILE A 133 -22.75 0.39 22.55
C ILE A 133 -23.75 -0.41 21.73
N GLU A 134 -23.23 -1.15 20.76
CA GLU A 134 -23.97 -2.13 19.99
C GLU A 134 -23.43 -3.53 20.22
N PHE A 135 -24.28 -4.52 19.99
CA PHE A 135 -23.95 -5.93 20.11
C PHE A 135 -24.32 -6.65 18.82
N ARG A 136 -23.48 -7.56 18.37
CA ARG A 136 -23.81 -8.52 17.31
C ARG A 136 -23.36 -9.92 17.69
N GLU A 137 -23.92 -10.93 17.05
CA GLU A 137 -23.46 -12.31 17.21
C GLU A 137 -21.94 -12.37 16.96
N LEU A 138 -21.23 -13.21 17.68
CA LEU A 138 -19.80 -13.38 17.46
C LEU A 138 -19.58 -14.45 16.37
N PRO A 139 -18.86 -14.16 15.27
CA PRO A 139 -18.59 -15.16 14.22
C PRO A 139 -17.82 -16.37 14.72
N ALA A 140 -18.11 -17.56 14.19
CA ALA A 140 -17.49 -18.82 14.61
C ALA A 140 -15.94 -18.80 14.52
N GLU A 141 -15.38 -18.26 13.43
CA GLU A 141 -13.92 -18.12 13.28
C GLU A 141 -13.30 -17.21 14.35
N LYS A 142 -13.96 -16.10 14.68
CA LYS A 142 -13.51 -15.20 15.75
C LYS A 142 -13.58 -15.89 17.11
N ILE A 143 -14.64 -16.64 17.37
CA ILE A 143 -14.77 -17.45 18.59
C ILE A 143 -13.59 -18.41 18.70
N GLN A 144 -13.28 -19.15 17.63
CA GLN A 144 -12.18 -20.11 17.65
C GLN A 144 -10.85 -19.43 17.96
N LYS A 145 -10.54 -18.31 17.30
CA LYS A 145 -9.33 -17.51 17.59
C LYS A 145 -9.26 -17.06 19.05
N LEU A 146 -10.38 -16.61 19.62
CA LEU A 146 -10.45 -16.19 21.02
C LEU A 146 -10.28 -17.38 21.98
N ILE A 147 -10.81 -18.55 21.65
CA ILE A 147 -10.60 -19.79 22.39
C ILE A 147 -9.12 -20.16 22.37
N ASP A 148 -8.46 -20.09 21.22
CA ASP A 148 -7.04 -20.40 21.06
C ASP A 148 -6.15 -19.43 21.86
N LYS A 149 -6.50 -18.13 21.88
CA LYS A 149 -5.82 -17.10 22.69
C LYS A 149 -6.16 -17.15 24.18
N ARG A 150 -7.16 -17.93 24.62
CA ARG A 150 -7.68 -17.91 26.00
C ARG A 150 -6.59 -18.10 27.05
N THR A 151 -5.75 -19.13 26.88
CA THR A 151 -4.68 -19.44 27.85
C THR A 151 -3.65 -18.33 27.91
N GLU A 152 -3.28 -17.75 26.77
CA GLU A 152 -2.36 -16.63 26.69
C GLU A 152 -2.92 -15.41 27.43
N ILE A 153 -4.15 -15.01 27.11
CA ILE A 153 -4.83 -13.88 27.74
C ILE A 153 -4.91 -14.10 29.25
N LEU A 154 -5.42 -15.26 29.71
CA LEU A 154 -5.59 -15.57 31.14
C LEU A 154 -4.27 -15.61 31.93
N SER A 155 -3.12 -15.73 31.26
CA SER A 155 -1.81 -15.75 31.90
C SER A 155 -1.26 -14.35 32.25
N LYS A 156 -1.81 -13.28 31.66
CA LYS A 156 -1.29 -11.91 31.75
C LYS A 156 -1.38 -11.36 33.20
N ASP A 157 -0.38 -10.58 33.59
CA ASP A 157 -0.25 -10.07 34.97
C ASP A 157 -1.43 -9.21 35.43
N TRP A 158 -2.04 -8.44 34.51
CA TRP A 158 -3.17 -7.57 34.83
C TRP A 158 -4.41 -8.35 35.28
N ILE A 159 -4.56 -9.61 34.84
CA ILE A 159 -5.66 -10.48 35.26
C ILE A 159 -5.44 -11.00 36.67
N LYS A 160 -4.20 -11.38 37.00
CA LYS A 160 -3.82 -11.91 38.32
C LYS A 160 -3.85 -10.81 39.38
N ALA A 161 -3.19 -9.68 39.10
CA ALA A 161 -3.06 -8.56 40.04
C ALA A 161 -4.42 -7.91 40.36
N GLY A 162 -5.35 -7.90 39.39
CA GLY A 162 -6.69 -7.34 39.58
C GLY A 162 -7.70 -8.27 40.27
N GLY A 163 -7.31 -9.50 40.64
CA GLY A 163 -8.23 -10.52 41.15
C GLY A 163 -9.25 -11.03 40.12
N ILE A 164 -9.09 -10.66 38.85
CA ILE A 164 -10.01 -10.99 37.75
C ILE A 164 -10.03 -12.51 37.52
N ALA A 165 -8.86 -13.17 37.56
CA ALA A 165 -8.75 -14.62 37.42
C ALA A 165 -9.65 -15.38 38.42
N ILE A 166 -9.68 -14.93 39.68
CA ILE A 166 -10.46 -15.56 40.75
C ILE A 166 -11.95 -15.41 40.46
N LEU A 167 -12.39 -14.21 40.05
CA LEU A 167 -13.78 -13.95 39.71
C LEU A 167 -14.24 -14.79 38.50
N ILE A 168 -13.39 -14.95 37.48
CA ILE A 168 -13.65 -15.83 36.33
C ILE A 168 -13.79 -17.29 36.80
N GLN A 169 -12.87 -17.78 37.63
CA GLN A 169 -12.93 -19.15 38.18
C GLN A 169 -14.18 -19.40 39.03
N GLN A 170 -14.65 -18.37 39.74
CA GLN A 170 -15.88 -18.40 40.53
C GLN A 170 -17.14 -18.21 39.68
N ASN A 171 -17.01 -18.02 38.36
CA ASN A 171 -18.12 -17.68 37.46
C ASN A 171 -18.91 -16.44 37.94
N ASN A 172 -18.22 -15.48 38.56
CA ASN A 172 -18.82 -14.27 39.10
C ASN A 172 -18.83 -13.17 38.02
N PRO A 173 -20.02 -12.68 37.58
CA PRO A 173 -20.11 -11.69 36.51
C PRO A 173 -19.47 -10.33 36.84
N GLU A 174 -19.13 -10.06 38.11
CA GLU A 174 -18.33 -8.90 38.50
C GLU A 174 -16.97 -8.86 37.77
N CYS A 175 -16.45 -10.01 37.29
CA CYS A 175 -15.24 -10.04 36.48
C CYS A 175 -15.35 -9.14 35.24
N LEU A 176 -16.52 -9.05 34.61
CA LEU A 176 -16.74 -8.22 33.41
C LEU A 176 -16.55 -6.74 33.72
N LEU A 177 -17.09 -6.27 34.86
CA LEU A 177 -16.89 -4.91 35.33
C LEU A 177 -15.42 -4.66 35.71
N LYS A 178 -14.77 -5.60 36.40
CA LYS A 178 -13.36 -5.47 36.80
C LYS A 178 -12.42 -5.41 35.59
N ILE A 179 -12.69 -6.16 34.52
CA ILE A 179 -11.96 -6.07 33.25
C ILE A 179 -12.07 -4.65 32.68
N CYS A 180 -13.28 -4.10 32.56
CA CYS A 180 -13.47 -2.74 32.03
C CYS A 180 -12.82 -1.66 32.89
N LYS A 181 -12.83 -1.82 34.23
CA LYS A 181 -12.15 -0.91 35.15
C LYS A 181 -10.64 -0.90 34.92
N GLU A 182 -10.02 -2.08 34.85
CA GLU A 182 -8.59 -2.20 34.58
C GLU A 182 -8.24 -1.70 33.17
N PHE A 183 -9.10 -1.97 32.18
CA PHE A 183 -8.92 -1.47 30.82
C PHE A 183 -8.91 0.06 30.79
N TYR A 184 -9.86 0.71 31.47
CA TYR A 184 -9.90 2.17 31.55
C TYR A 184 -8.76 2.75 32.40
N ARG A 185 -8.36 2.08 33.49
CA ARG A 185 -7.21 2.50 34.30
C ARG A 185 -5.93 2.54 33.47
N ARG A 186 -5.75 1.52 32.62
CA ARG A 186 -4.66 1.43 31.63
C ARG A 186 -5.02 2.04 30.28
N ARG A 187 -5.93 3.01 30.20
CA ARG A 187 -6.21 3.71 28.93
C ARG A 187 -4.97 4.42 28.41
N ASP A 188 -4.97 4.78 27.14
CA ASP A 188 -3.86 5.54 26.59
C ASP A 188 -3.77 6.92 27.24
N LYS A 189 -2.57 7.31 27.63
CA LYS A 189 -2.21 8.65 28.10
C LYS A 189 -0.98 9.11 27.32
N PHE A 190 -0.65 10.39 27.38
CA PHE A 190 0.55 10.91 26.72
C PHE A 190 1.80 10.12 27.12
N ASN A 191 2.46 9.58 26.11
CA ASN A 191 3.65 8.72 26.19
C ASN A 191 3.47 7.44 27.05
N ASN A 192 2.23 7.03 27.32
CA ASN A 192 1.90 5.79 27.99
C ASN A 192 0.77 5.09 27.22
N PHE A 193 1.16 4.24 26.28
CA PHE A 193 0.24 3.53 25.39
C PHE A 193 -0.02 2.12 25.93
N ASN A 194 -1.29 1.74 26.01
CA ASN A 194 -1.65 0.38 26.34
C ASN A 194 -1.38 -0.52 25.14
N ARG A 195 -0.34 -1.34 25.23
CA ARG A 195 -0.01 -2.30 24.18
C ARG A 195 -0.87 -3.57 24.22
N ASN A 196 -1.67 -3.75 25.28
CA ASN A 196 -2.48 -4.94 25.51
C ASN A 196 -3.99 -4.66 25.35
N LYS A 197 -4.41 -3.59 24.66
CA LYS A 197 -5.85 -3.24 24.50
C LYS A 197 -6.67 -4.40 23.96
N GLU A 198 -6.11 -5.12 23.00
CA GLU A 198 -6.74 -6.27 22.36
C GLU A 198 -7.09 -7.34 23.41
N ASP A 199 -6.18 -7.68 24.32
CA ASP A 199 -6.41 -8.70 25.36
C ASP A 199 -7.63 -8.40 26.25
N PHE A 200 -7.84 -7.13 26.64
CA PHE A 200 -9.00 -6.73 27.44
C PHE A 200 -10.30 -6.93 26.68
N PHE A 201 -10.32 -6.48 25.42
CA PHE A 201 -11.49 -6.49 24.58
C PHE A 201 -11.85 -7.92 24.14
N ASP A 202 -10.86 -8.70 23.74
CA ASP A 202 -10.96 -10.12 23.41
C ASP A 202 -11.48 -10.93 24.60
N LEU A 203 -11.00 -10.67 25.81
CA LEU A 203 -11.48 -11.37 27.00
C LEU A 203 -12.96 -11.08 27.27
N LEU A 204 -13.42 -9.84 27.09
CA LEU A 204 -14.84 -9.50 27.22
C LEU A 204 -15.69 -10.25 26.19
N LYS A 205 -15.26 -10.28 24.92
CA LYS A 205 -15.97 -11.02 23.85
C LYS A 205 -16.00 -12.51 24.13
N LEU A 206 -14.88 -13.09 24.57
CA LEU A 206 -14.78 -14.50 24.95
C LEU A 206 -15.73 -14.86 26.10
N LEU A 207 -15.76 -14.03 27.14
CA LEU A 207 -16.58 -14.28 28.33
C LEU A 207 -18.06 -14.00 28.12
N THR A 208 -18.46 -13.23 27.11
CA THR A 208 -19.87 -12.91 26.83
C THR A 208 -20.40 -13.54 25.55
N TYR A 209 -19.52 -14.21 24.78
CA TYR A 209 -19.82 -14.83 23.49
C TYR A 209 -20.53 -13.89 22.49
N THR A 210 -20.21 -12.60 22.57
CA THR A 210 -20.87 -11.53 21.82
C THR A 210 -19.80 -10.60 21.25
N ASP A 211 -19.97 -10.13 20.02
CA ASP A 211 -19.12 -9.06 19.49
C ASP A 211 -19.65 -7.72 19.99
N ILE A 212 -18.77 -6.88 20.52
CA ILE A 212 -19.11 -5.66 21.24
C ILE A 212 -18.60 -4.46 20.45
N GLY A 213 -19.49 -3.53 20.11
CA GLY A 213 -19.17 -2.32 19.37
C GLY A 213 -19.40 -1.08 20.22
N PRO A 214 -18.44 -0.64 21.05
CA PRO A 214 -18.54 0.65 21.74
C PRO A 214 -18.36 1.82 20.77
N ALA A 215 -19.01 2.94 21.04
CA ALA A 215 -18.75 4.19 20.30
C ALA A 215 -17.39 4.79 20.73
N GLY A 216 -16.53 5.07 19.76
CA GLY A 216 -15.23 5.72 19.95
C GLY A 216 -15.25 7.20 19.55
N ARG A 217 -14.22 7.62 18.81
CA ARG A 217 -14.11 9.00 18.32
C ARG A 217 -15.30 9.36 17.41
N ASN A 218 -15.83 10.57 17.56
CA ASN A 218 -16.97 11.09 16.78
C ASN A 218 -18.20 10.17 16.81
N ASP A 219 -18.41 9.47 17.92
CA ASP A 219 -19.53 8.53 18.14
C ASP A 219 -19.59 7.35 17.14
N TYR A 220 -18.48 7.03 16.46
CA TYR A 220 -18.40 5.87 15.58
C TYR A 220 -18.35 4.56 16.38
N ILE A 221 -19.23 3.61 16.03
CA ILE A 221 -19.18 2.24 16.57
C ILE A 221 -17.95 1.51 16.04
N VAL A 222 -17.10 1.03 16.94
CA VAL A 222 -15.84 0.33 16.60
C VAL A 222 -15.86 -1.11 17.10
N TRP A 223 -15.58 -2.07 16.21
CA TRP A 223 -15.64 -3.51 16.51
C TRP A 223 -14.26 -4.15 16.77
N ASP A 224 -13.18 -3.42 16.56
CA ASP A 224 -11.79 -3.87 16.71
C ASP A 224 -10.95 -2.76 17.38
N THR A 225 -10.08 -3.13 18.32
CA THR A 225 -9.23 -2.16 19.04
C THR A 225 -8.16 -1.50 18.18
N ARG A 226 -7.92 -2.04 16.97
CA ARG A 226 -6.96 -1.50 15.99
C ARG A 226 -7.58 -0.46 15.06
N ASP A 227 -8.91 -0.29 15.09
CA ASP A 227 -9.58 0.79 14.37
C ASP A 227 -9.05 2.15 14.85
N MET A 228 -8.74 3.06 13.93
CA MET A 228 -8.23 4.40 14.26
C MET A 228 -9.22 5.25 15.09
N ASN A 229 -10.50 4.88 15.10
CA ASN A 229 -11.55 5.51 15.91
C ASN A 229 -11.67 4.87 17.30
N PHE A 230 -10.99 3.76 17.59
CA PHE A 230 -10.96 3.15 18.92
C PHE A 230 -10.06 3.98 19.85
N ASP A 231 -10.69 4.77 20.72
CA ASP A 231 -10.02 5.67 21.65
C ASP A 231 -10.48 5.45 23.11
N ASN A 232 -10.08 6.36 24.00
CA ASN A 232 -10.48 6.29 25.42
C ASN A 232 -12.00 6.44 25.62
N SER A 233 -12.73 7.01 24.66
CA SER A 233 -14.19 7.11 24.68
C SER A 233 -14.84 5.74 24.50
N ALA A 234 -14.29 4.91 23.60
CA ALA A 234 -14.72 3.52 23.43
C ALA A 234 -14.54 2.70 24.72
N ILE A 235 -13.39 2.83 25.38
CA ILE A 235 -13.10 2.14 26.64
C ILE A 235 -14.04 2.62 27.76
N LEU A 236 -14.34 3.93 27.80
CA LEU A 236 -15.29 4.50 28.75
C LEU A 236 -16.73 3.98 28.52
N ASN A 237 -17.17 3.87 27.27
CA ASN A 237 -18.49 3.32 26.93
C ASN A 237 -18.64 1.87 27.41
N LEU A 238 -17.60 1.04 27.28
CA LEU A 238 -17.57 -0.32 27.85
C LEU A 238 -17.72 -0.29 29.37
N LEU A 239 -16.94 0.56 30.04
CA LEU A 239 -16.98 0.68 31.50
C LEU A 239 -18.37 1.13 32.00
N ILE A 240 -18.99 2.12 31.36
CA ILE A 240 -20.32 2.60 31.72
C ILE A 240 -21.35 1.49 31.52
N TYR A 241 -21.35 0.81 30.36
CA TYR A 241 -22.28 -0.28 30.08
C TYR A 241 -22.19 -1.38 31.14
N PHE A 242 -20.99 -1.93 31.39
CA PHE A 242 -20.83 -3.01 32.35
C PHE A 242 -21.06 -2.57 33.79
N SER A 243 -20.81 -1.30 34.15
CA SER A 243 -21.14 -0.80 35.50
C SER A 243 -22.64 -0.85 35.82
N LYS A 244 -23.49 -0.73 34.78
CA LYS A 244 -24.95 -0.76 34.92
C LYS A 244 -25.54 -2.16 34.75
N ASN A 245 -24.88 -3.02 33.97
CA ASN A 245 -25.50 -4.24 33.46
C ASN A 245 -24.81 -5.55 33.88
N TYR A 246 -23.63 -5.54 34.52
CA TYR A 246 -22.90 -6.78 34.82
C TYR A 246 -23.74 -7.79 35.64
N THR A 247 -24.61 -7.33 36.54
CA THR A 247 -25.49 -8.20 37.34
C THR A 247 -26.54 -8.95 36.53
N ASN A 248 -26.81 -8.52 35.30
CA ASN A 248 -27.77 -9.17 34.40
C ASN A 248 -27.16 -10.39 33.69
N PHE A 249 -25.83 -10.55 33.78
CA PHE A 249 -25.12 -11.68 33.21
C PHE A 249 -25.13 -12.87 34.17
N LYS A 250 -25.50 -14.04 33.66
CA LYS A 250 -25.52 -15.31 34.39
C LYS A 250 -24.57 -16.28 33.71
N TRP A 251 -23.91 -17.11 34.50
CA TRP A 251 -23.00 -18.10 33.94
C TRP A 251 -23.76 -19.28 33.33
N ASN A 252 -23.50 -19.56 32.06
CA ASN A 252 -24.00 -20.75 31.37
C ASN A 252 -22.96 -21.87 31.47
N VAL A 253 -23.22 -22.85 32.34
CA VAL A 253 -22.29 -23.96 32.61
C VAL A 253 -22.05 -24.82 31.37
N ALA A 254 -23.08 -25.03 30.53
CA ALA A 254 -22.97 -25.87 29.35
C ALA A 254 -22.08 -25.25 28.27
N GLN A 255 -22.11 -23.92 28.14
CA GLN A 255 -21.40 -23.20 27.08
C GLN A 255 -20.16 -22.45 27.56
N ASN A 256 -19.90 -22.39 28.88
CA ASN A 256 -18.68 -21.82 29.49
C ASN A 256 -18.50 -20.32 29.21
N TYR A 257 -19.59 -19.56 29.25
CA TYR A 257 -19.61 -18.09 29.13
C TYR A 257 -20.78 -17.46 29.91
N PHE A 258 -20.78 -16.14 30.03
CA PHE A 258 -21.85 -15.35 30.62
C PHE A 258 -22.94 -14.98 29.61
N GLU A 259 -24.16 -15.44 29.85
CA GLU A 259 -25.35 -15.06 29.06
C GLU A 259 -26.11 -13.91 29.72
N ASN A 260 -26.68 -13.03 28.92
CA ASN A 260 -27.61 -12.02 29.40
C ASN A 260 -28.85 -12.05 28.50
N SER A 261 -29.98 -12.50 29.03
CA SER A 261 -31.24 -12.62 28.28
C SER A 261 -31.81 -11.29 27.79
N SER A 262 -31.37 -10.16 28.37
CA SER A 262 -31.76 -8.83 27.90
C SER A 262 -30.90 -8.34 26.73
N LEU A 263 -29.76 -8.97 26.45
CA LEU A 263 -29.01 -8.69 25.23
C LEU A 263 -29.79 -9.23 24.04
N GLN A 264 -29.94 -8.39 23.01
CA GLN A 264 -30.46 -8.79 21.72
C GLN A 264 -29.38 -8.49 20.68
N PRO A 265 -28.34 -9.35 20.56
CA PRO A 265 -27.29 -9.14 19.58
C PRO A 265 -27.88 -9.14 18.17
N ASN A 266 -27.46 -8.18 17.35
CA ASN A 266 -27.80 -8.18 15.94
C ASN A 266 -27.27 -9.46 15.29
N LYS A 267 -28.12 -10.15 14.53
CA LYS A 267 -27.71 -11.36 13.82
C LYS A 267 -26.66 -11.05 12.77
N ILE A 268 -25.71 -11.95 12.62
CA ILE A 268 -24.72 -11.86 11.54
C ILE A 268 -25.27 -12.60 10.32
N ASP A 269 -25.34 -11.90 9.19
CA ASP A 269 -25.70 -12.51 7.93
C ASP A 269 -24.54 -13.33 7.32
N ASN A 270 -24.86 -14.12 6.29
CA ASN A 270 -23.87 -14.96 5.63
C ASN A 270 -22.74 -14.15 4.95
N ILE A 271 -23.02 -12.94 4.46
CA ILE A 271 -22.02 -12.09 3.80
C ILE A 271 -21.00 -11.60 4.83
N ASN A 272 -21.46 -11.15 6.00
CA ASN A 272 -20.59 -10.76 7.09
C ASN A 272 -19.76 -11.94 7.61
N SER A 273 -20.32 -13.14 7.66
CA SER A 273 -19.55 -14.36 7.97
C SER A 273 -18.40 -14.59 6.96
N LEU A 274 -18.65 -14.41 5.66
CA LEU A 274 -17.62 -14.50 4.63
C LEU A 274 -16.55 -13.40 4.76
N VAL A 275 -16.93 -12.18 5.15
CA VAL A 275 -15.97 -11.08 5.41
C VAL A 275 -15.00 -11.45 6.53
N GLU A 276 -15.50 -12.09 7.58
CA GLU A 276 -14.68 -12.53 8.71
C GLU A 276 -13.74 -13.69 8.33
N ASN A 277 -14.19 -14.57 7.42
CA ASN A 277 -13.37 -15.64 6.86
C ASN A 277 -12.17 -15.15 6.03
N LEU A 278 -12.15 -13.89 5.58
CA LEU A 278 -10.99 -13.32 4.88
C LEU A 278 -9.73 -13.29 5.75
N SER A 279 -9.90 -13.30 7.07
CA SER A 279 -8.80 -13.37 8.05
C SER A 279 -8.45 -14.80 8.45
N SER A 280 -9.03 -15.83 7.81
CA SER A 280 -8.72 -17.23 8.12
C SER A 280 -7.28 -17.58 7.72
N ASP A 281 -6.55 -18.26 8.61
CA ASP A 281 -5.21 -18.78 8.31
C ASP A 281 -5.25 -19.93 7.28
N ASN A 282 -6.44 -20.47 7.01
CA ASN A 282 -6.66 -21.41 5.92
C ASN A 282 -6.81 -20.65 4.60
N ASP A 283 -5.77 -20.70 3.78
CA ASP A 283 -5.69 -20.10 2.43
C ASP A 283 -6.94 -20.39 1.58
N SER A 284 -7.48 -21.61 1.63
CA SER A 284 -8.64 -22.00 0.83
C SER A 284 -9.93 -21.34 1.33
N ILE A 285 -10.10 -21.23 2.66
CA ILE A 285 -11.27 -20.57 3.25
C ILE A 285 -11.25 -19.08 2.92
N ALA A 286 -10.10 -18.42 3.09
CA ALA A 286 -9.94 -17.00 2.82
C ALA A 286 -10.19 -16.69 1.33
N LEU A 287 -9.52 -17.39 0.42
CA LEU A 287 -9.66 -17.15 -1.03
C LEU A 287 -11.07 -17.46 -1.53
N ASN A 288 -11.67 -18.57 -1.13
CA ASN A 288 -13.04 -18.89 -1.54
C ASN A 288 -14.04 -17.86 -1.00
N SER A 289 -13.84 -17.38 0.23
CA SER A 289 -14.70 -16.34 0.80
C SER A 289 -14.58 -15.02 0.03
N PHE A 290 -13.37 -14.62 -0.39
CA PHE A 290 -13.16 -13.47 -1.26
C PHE A 290 -13.88 -13.62 -2.60
N ILE A 291 -13.76 -14.78 -3.24
CA ILE A 291 -14.45 -15.09 -4.51
C ILE A 291 -15.97 -15.03 -4.31
N HIS A 292 -16.51 -15.64 -3.26
CA HIS A 292 -17.95 -15.59 -2.97
C HIS A 292 -18.44 -14.16 -2.69
N LEU A 293 -17.70 -13.38 -1.91
CA LEU A 293 -18.03 -11.97 -1.65
C LEU A 293 -18.04 -11.15 -2.94
N SER A 294 -17.07 -11.36 -3.82
CA SER A 294 -17.00 -10.67 -5.12
C SER A 294 -18.20 -10.95 -6.02
N GLN A 295 -19.06 -11.92 -5.67
CA GLN A 295 -20.25 -12.33 -6.43
C GLN A 295 -21.55 -12.14 -5.63
N SER A 296 -21.46 -11.61 -4.41
CA SER A 296 -22.57 -11.47 -3.47
C SER A 296 -23.38 -10.18 -3.71
N ASP A 297 -24.28 -9.85 -2.78
CA ASP A 297 -25.06 -8.61 -2.81
C ASP A 297 -24.14 -7.38 -2.71
N VAL A 298 -24.18 -6.53 -3.74
CA VAL A 298 -23.28 -5.38 -3.88
C VAL A 298 -23.43 -4.40 -2.72
N LYS A 299 -24.67 -4.06 -2.37
CA LYS A 299 -24.94 -3.07 -1.32
C LYS A 299 -24.34 -3.54 -0.01
N ARG A 300 -24.59 -4.79 0.37
CA ARG A 300 -24.10 -5.36 1.63
C ARG A 300 -22.59 -5.53 1.65
N VAL A 301 -21.99 -5.97 0.54
CA VAL A 301 -20.53 -6.06 0.42
C VAL A 301 -19.88 -4.69 0.57
N ASN A 302 -20.42 -3.64 -0.07
CA ASN A 302 -19.87 -2.28 0.02
C ASN A 302 -19.99 -1.70 1.43
N GLU A 303 -21.12 -1.90 2.11
CA GLU A 303 -21.29 -1.49 3.52
C GLU A 303 -20.21 -2.10 4.42
N LEU A 304 -19.99 -3.41 4.31
CA LEU A 304 -19.00 -4.13 5.12
C LEU A 304 -17.56 -3.82 4.72
N SER A 305 -17.27 -3.69 3.42
CA SER A 305 -15.95 -3.27 2.93
C SER A 305 -15.58 -1.89 3.46
N PHE A 306 -16.52 -0.93 3.48
CA PHE A 306 -16.30 0.40 4.04
C PHE A 306 -16.10 0.40 5.56
N GLU A 307 -16.82 -0.46 6.30
CA GLU A 307 -16.55 -0.69 7.73
C GLU A 307 -15.10 -1.18 7.93
N LYS A 308 -14.64 -2.12 7.09
CA LYS A 308 -13.34 -2.77 7.25
C LYS A 308 -12.15 -1.96 6.72
N GLU A 309 -12.31 -1.18 5.65
CA GLU A 309 -11.23 -0.37 5.05
C GLU A 309 -10.73 0.72 6.01
N LYS A 310 -11.58 1.20 6.92
CA LYS A 310 -11.20 2.17 7.97
C LYS A 310 -10.18 1.61 8.96
N ASN A 311 -10.07 0.29 9.08
CA ASN A 311 -9.08 -0.35 9.92
C ASN A 311 -7.89 -0.81 9.07
N ILE A 312 -6.88 0.06 9.01
CA ILE A 312 -5.61 -0.17 8.27
C ILE A 312 -4.88 -1.44 8.75
N PHE A 313 -5.21 -1.94 9.95
CA PHE A 313 -4.62 -3.14 10.53
C PHE A 313 -5.53 -4.37 10.47
N ASN A 314 -6.62 -4.34 9.69
CA ASN A 314 -7.40 -5.55 9.43
C ASN A 314 -6.52 -6.58 8.70
N GLN A 315 -5.98 -7.52 9.48
CA GLN A 315 -5.17 -8.63 8.99
C GLN A 315 -6.08 -9.62 8.28
N THR A 316 -6.22 -9.46 6.97
CA THR A 316 -6.70 -10.51 6.08
C THR A 316 -5.54 -11.46 5.76
N ASN A 317 -5.83 -12.62 5.18
CA ASN A 317 -4.80 -13.56 4.75
C ASN A 317 -4.03 -13.01 3.53
N GLN A 318 -3.01 -12.20 3.79
CA GLN A 318 -2.19 -11.52 2.77
C GLN A 318 -1.39 -12.48 1.87
N LYS A 319 -1.28 -13.76 2.23
CA LYS A 319 -0.58 -14.76 1.43
C LYS A 319 -1.34 -15.11 0.15
N VAL A 320 -2.67 -15.07 0.19
CA VAL A 320 -3.52 -15.49 -0.94
C VAL A 320 -4.53 -14.46 -1.40
N LEU A 321 -4.79 -13.44 -0.58
CA LEU A 321 -5.69 -12.35 -0.92
C LEU A 321 -4.93 -11.15 -1.51
N PRO A 322 -5.62 -10.29 -2.29
CA PRO A 322 -5.07 -9.00 -2.70
C PRO A 322 -4.63 -8.15 -1.51
N LEU A 323 -3.66 -7.26 -1.71
CA LEU A 323 -3.16 -6.36 -0.65
C LEU A 323 -4.24 -5.40 -0.12
N SER A 324 -5.18 -5.02 -0.98
CA SER A 324 -6.31 -4.14 -0.66
C SER A 324 -7.65 -4.82 -0.93
N PRO A 325 -8.00 -5.89 -0.19
CA PRO A 325 -9.09 -6.78 -0.57
C PRO A 325 -10.45 -6.06 -0.58
N PHE A 326 -10.72 -5.15 0.37
CA PHE A 326 -12.01 -4.46 0.47
C PHE A 326 -12.26 -3.47 -0.68
N LYS A 327 -11.20 -2.83 -1.20
CA LYS A 327 -11.28 -2.00 -2.41
C LYS A 327 -11.65 -2.85 -3.62
N PHE A 328 -10.96 -3.97 -3.80
CA PHE A 328 -11.26 -4.90 -4.89
C PHE A 328 -12.64 -5.54 -4.75
N LEU A 329 -13.10 -5.88 -3.54
CA LEU A 329 -14.45 -6.42 -3.34
C LEU A 329 -15.53 -5.42 -3.75
N THR A 330 -15.33 -4.14 -3.47
CA THR A 330 -16.25 -3.07 -3.89
C THR A 330 -16.38 -3.05 -5.42
N SER A 331 -15.26 -3.02 -6.14
CA SER A 331 -15.28 -2.99 -7.61
C SER A 331 -15.69 -4.32 -8.25
N LEU A 332 -15.25 -5.46 -7.72
CA LEU A 332 -15.57 -6.77 -8.27
C LEU A 332 -17.03 -7.16 -8.04
N SER A 333 -17.63 -6.83 -6.88
CA SER A 333 -19.06 -7.10 -6.66
C SER A 333 -19.94 -6.34 -7.67
N LEU A 334 -19.61 -5.08 -7.96
CA LEU A 334 -20.26 -4.30 -9.02
C LEU A 334 -20.04 -4.92 -10.42
N LEU A 335 -18.81 -5.33 -10.73
CA LEU A 335 -18.49 -5.94 -12.01
C LEU A 335 -19.25 -7.26 -12.22
N THR A 336 -19.23 -8.18 -11.25
CA THR A 336 -19.91 -9.47 -11.38
C THR A 336 -21.43 -9.33 -11.36
N GLU A 337 -21.98 -8.33 -10.66
CA GLU A 337 -23.40 -7.99 -10.76
C GLU A 337 -23.75 -7.51 -12.17
N TYR A 338 -22.95 -6.61 -12.74
CA TYR A 338 -23.12 -6.14 -14.12
C TYR A 338 -23.02 -7.30 -15.12
N CYS A 339 -22.02 -8.17 -14.99
CA CYS A 339 -21.86 -9.33 -15.86
C CYS A 339 -23.05 -10.29 -15.77
N ARG A 340 -23.56 -10.58 -14.55
CA ARG A 340 -24.75 -11.42 -14.37
C ARG A 340 -26.00 -10.82 -15.01
N LYS A 341 -26.26 -9.51 -14.79
CA LYS A 341 -27.40 -8.79 -15.38
C LYS A 341 -27.36 -8.84 -16.92
N ASN A 342 -26.18 -8.80 -17.51
CA ASN A 342 -25.98 -8.78 -18.97
C ASN A 342 -25.58 -10.14 -19.56
N LYS A 343 -25.65 -11.24 -18.78
CA LYS A 343 -25.31 -12.61 -19.22
C LYS A 343 -23.89 -12.75 -19.81
N ILE A 344 -22.95 -12.01 -19.24
CA ILE A 344 -21.52 -12.08 -19.58
C ILE A 344 -20.87 -13.11 -18.67
N ASP A 345 -20.15 -14.07 -19.26
CA ASP A 345 -19.36 -15.04 -18.50
C ASP A 345 -18.03 -14.40 -18.09
N PHE A 346 -17.84 -14.25 -16.78
CA PHE A 346 -16.61 -13.74 -16.17
C PHE A 346 -15.83 -14.84 -15.41
N ILE A 347 -16.34 -16.08 -15.40
CA ILE A 347 -15.64 -17.22 -14.79
C ILE A 347 -14.69 -17.85 -15.80
N GLY A 348 -15.12 -17.90 -17.07
CA GLY A 348 -14.33 -18.43 -18.16
C GLY A 348 -14.27 -19.96 -18.19
N THR A 349 -13.73 -20.48 -19.29
CA THR A 349 -13.62 -21.93 -19.51
C THR A 349 -12.58 -22.60 -18.62
N GLU A 350 -12.65 -23.93 -18.47
CA GLU A 350 -11.62 -24.70 -17.77
C GLU A 350 -10.24 -24.56 -18.44
N ALA A 351 -10.20 -24.51 -19.77
CA ALA A 351 -8.97 -24.31 -20.54
C ALA A 351 -8.32 -22.95 -20.21
N LEU A 352 -9.11 -21.87 -20.17
CA LEU A 352 -8.62 -20.55 -19.80
C LEU A 352 -8.10 -20.54 -18.35
N ARG A 353 -8.84 -21.13 -17.40
CA ARG A 353 -8.39 -21.22 -15.99
C ARG A 353 -7.12 -22.03 -15.83
N SER A 354 -6.93 -23.09 -16.62
CA SER A 354 -5.68 -23.85 -16.68
C SER A 354 -4.52 -22.97 -17.19
N ASP A 355 -4.72 -22.19 -18.26
CA ASP A 355 -3.69 -21.31 -18.80
C ASP A 355 -3.35 -20.15 -17.82
N ILE A 356 -4.34 -19.59 -17.12
CA ILE A 356 -4.11 -18.67 -15.98
C ILE A 356 -3.27 -19.35 -14.89
N GLY A 357 -3.61 -20.59 -14.55
CA GLY A 357 -2.86 -21.41 -13.60
C GLY A 357 -1.39 -21.55 -13.99
N LYS A 358 -1.08 -21.74 -15.27
CA LYS A 358 0.31 -21.77 -15.77
C LYS A 358 0.99 -20.42 -15.66
N LEU A 359 0.32 -19.33 -16.06
CA LEU A 359 0.89 -17.97 -15.98
C LEU A 359 1.24 -17.53 -14.55
N LYS A 360 0.51 -18.04 -13.54
CA LYS A 360 0.82 -17.85 -12.11
C LYS A 360 2.14 -18.47 -11.66
N THR A 361 2.64 -19.49 -12.38
CA THR A 361 3.89 -20.20 -12.04
C THR A 361 5.13 -19.49 -12.59
N LYS A 362 6.33 -19.90 -12.19
CA LYS A 362 7.59 -19.37 -12.72
C LYS A 362 8.01 -20.08 -14.02
N LEU A 363 7.34 -19.75 -15.13
CA LEU A 363 7.69 -20.26 -16.46
C LEU A 363 9.04 -19.71 -16.98
N PRO A 364 9.79 -20.50 -17.80
CA PRO A 364 10.82 -19.96 -18.69
C PRO A 364 10.28 -18.81 -19.57
N PHE A 365 11.14 -17.88 -19.95
CA PHE A 365 10.72 -16.67 -20.67
C PHE A 365 10.03 -17.01 -22.00
N ASN A 366 10.62 -17.86 -22.83
CA ASN A 366 10.08 -18.28 -24.12
C ASN A 366 8.75 -19.04 -23.97
N GLU A 367 8.61 -19.92 -22.98
CA GLU A 367 7.36 -20.65 -22.71
C GLU A 367 6.24 -19.70 -22.27
N ARG A 368 6.55 -18.72 -21.40
CA ARG A 368 5.61 -17.67 -21.01
C ARG A 368 5.19 -16.86 -22.24
N ARG A 369 6.15 -16.42 -23.04
CA ARG A 369 5.89 -15.60 -24.22
C ARG A 369 4.98 -16.30 -25.23
N LYS A 370 5.24 -17.58 -25.52
CA LYS A 370 4.38 -18.42 -26.37
C LYS A 370 2.96 -18.54 -25.83
N LEU A 371 2.81 -18.70 -24.51
CA LEU A 371 1.48 -18.78 -23.88
C LEU A 371 0.73 -17.45 -23.95
N GLU A 372 1.42 -16.33 -23.72
CA GLU A 372 0.83 -15.00 -23.87
C GLU A 372 0.42 -14.72 -25.32
N ASP A 373 1.26 -15.05 -26.29
CA ASP A 373 0.98 -14.85 -27.72
C ASP A 373 -0.19 -15.70 -28.18
N LYS A 374 -0.28 -16.95 -27.72
CA LYS A 374 -1.45 -17.82 -27.91
C LYS A 374 -2.71 -17.13 -27.38
N LEU A 375 -2.70 -16.64 -26.13
CA LEU A 375 -3.86 -15.98 -25.53
C LEU A 375 -4.24 -14.70 -26.28
N ILE A 376 -3.27 -13.87 -26.67
CA ILE A 376 -3.52 -12.66 -27.48
C ILE A 376 -4.26 -12.98 -28.78
N GLN A 377 -3.97 -14.13 -29.40
CA GLN A 377 -4.58 -14.55 -30.67
C GLN A 377 -5.93 -15.23 -30.50
N GLU A 378 -6.11 -16.03 -29.45
CA GLU A 378 -7.25 -16.94 -29.32
C GLU A 378 -8.38 -16.43 -28.41
N LEU A 379 -8.12 -15.45 -27.53
CA LEU A 379 -9.13 -14.95 -26.59
C LEU A 379 -10.33 -14.29 -27.31
N THR A 380 -11.52 -14.48 -26.78
CA THR A 380 -12.70 -13.69 -27.12
C THR A 380 -12.90 -12.54 -26.12
N PHE A 381 -13.81 -11.59 -26.42
CA PHE A 381 -14.15 -10.51 -25.50
C PHE A 381 -14.72 -11.01 -24.15
N LYS A 382 -15.32 -12.21 -24.15
CA LYS A 382 -15.75 -12.89 -22.91
C LYS A 382 -14.55 -13.45 -22.15
N ASP A 383 -13.63 -14.10 -22.85
CA ASP A 383 -12.45 -14.69 -22.22
C ASP A 383 -11.54 -13.63 -21.59
N ILE A 384 -11.35 -12.47 -22.24
CA ILE A 384 -10.52 -11.39 -21.66
C ILE A 384 -11.14 -10.85 -20.36
N THR A 385 -12.47 -10.77 -20.26
CA THR A 385 -13.13 -10.33 -19.02
C THR A 385 -12.93 -11.34 -17.89
N ALA A 386 -13.02 -12.64 -18.18
CA ALA A 386 -12.73 -13.68 -17.19
C ALA A 386 -11.25 -13.67 -16.77
N LEU A 387 -10.34 -13.43 -17.72
CA LEU A 387 -8.92 -13.28 -17.47
C LEU A 387 -8.63 -12.14 -16.49
N GLU A 388 -9.19 -10.95 -16.74
CA GLU A 388 -9.07 -9.77 -15.88
C GLU A 388 -9.64 -10.03 -14.47
N TYR A 389 -10.82 -10.66 -14.36
CA TYR A 389 -11.42 -11.02 -13.08
C TYR A 389 -10.49 -11.90 -12.22
N TRP A 390 -10.00 -13.01 -12.78
CA TRP A 390 -9.10 -13.90 -12.05
C TRP A 390 -7.74 -13.26 -11.75
N THR A 391 -7.32 -12.30 -12.55
CA THR A 391 -6.09 -11.53 -12.32
C THR A 391 -6.22 -10.63 -11.10
N ILE A 392 -7.36 -9.98 -10.91
CA ILE A 392 -7.64 -9.16 -9.73
C ILE A 392 -7.79 -10.05 -8.49
N VAL A 393 -8.46 -11.20 -8.60
CA VAL A 393 -8.55 -12.18 -7.50
C VAL A 393 -7.16 -12.66 -7.05
N ASN A 394 -6.22 -12.78 -7.98
CA ASN A 394 -4.83 -13.19 -7.73
C ASN A 394 -3.85 -12.01 -7.85
N GLU A 395 -4.24 -10.83 -7.37
CA GLU A 395 -3.45 -9.58 -7.46
C GLU A 395 -2.00 -9.77 -6.99
N ASN A 396 -1.82 -10.50 -5.90
CA ASN A 396 -0.51 -10.76 -5.29
C ASN A 396 0.45 -11.61 -6.16
N ASN A 397 -0.01 -12.18 -7.28
CA ASN A 397 0.83 -12.95 -8.19
C ASN A 397 1.46 -12.06 -9.27
N TYR A 398 2.67 -11.57 -9.01
CA TYR A 398 3.41 -10.66 -9.90
C TYR A 398 3.57 -11.21 -11.33
N ASN A 399 3.89 -12.50 -11.49
CA ASN A 399 4.05 -13.12 -12.82
C ASN A 399 2.76 -13.05 -13.65
N LEU A 400 1.61 -13.29 -13.01
CA LEU A 400 0.31 -13.12 -13.65
C LEU A 400 0.09 -11.64 -13.98
N GLN A 401 0.32 -10.71 -13.05
CA GLN A 401 0.12 -9.28 -13.30
C GLN A 401 0.89 -8.78 -14.53
N CYS A 402 2.15 -9.19 -14.71
CA CYS A 402 2.95 -8.84 -15.90
C CYS A 402 2.36 -9.41 -17.19
N SER A 403 2.06 -10.72 -17.21
CA SER A 403 1.52 -11.37 -18.42
C SER A 403 0.18 -10.79 -18.85
N ILE A 404 -0.72 -10.53 -17.90
CA ILE A 404 -2.06 -10.03 -18.22
C ILE A 404 -2.04 -8.59 -18.69
N SER A 405 -1.14 -7.79 -18.14
CA SER A 405 -0.91 -6.43 -18.62
C SER A 405 -0.60 -6.41 -20.11
N ARG A 406 0.37 -7.24 -20.54
CA ARG A 406 0.72 -7.39 -21.95
C ARG A 406 -0.43 -7.95 -22.78
N ILE A 407 -1.05 -9.04 -22.33
CA ILE A 407 -2.14 -9.70 -23.07
C ILE A 407 -3.29 -8.72 -23.30
N ALA A 408 -3.78 -8.05 -22.25
CA ALA A 408 -4.89 -7.11 -22.35
C ALA A 408 -4.55 -5.93 -23.26
N ASP A 409 -3.35 -5.34 -23.11
CA ASP A 409 -2.90 -4.20 -23.90
C ASP A 409 -2.92 -4.51 -25.41
N ILE A 410 -2.26 -5.60 -25.81
CA ILE A 410 -2.18 -6.01 -27.21
C ILE A 410 -3.54 -6.48 -27.72
N TYR A 411 -4.29 -7.24 -26.92
CA TYR A 411 -5.60 -7.76 -27.30
C TYR A 411 -6.58 -6.65 -27.64
N TYR A 412 -6.73 -5.65 -26.76
CA TYR A 412 -7.63 -4.51 -27.03
C TYR A 412 -7.13 -3.67 -28.21
N SER A 413 -5.82 -3.46 -28.36
CA SER A 413 -5.27 -2.72 -29.51
C SER A 413 -5.55 -3.40 -30.84
N LYS A 414 -5.43 -4.72 -30.92
CA LYS A 414 -5.70 -5.51 -32.14
C LYS A 414 -7.17 -5.58 -32.48
N ASN A 415 -8.03 -5.69 -31.46
CA ASN A 415 -9.47 -5.86 -31.64
C ASN A 415 -10.27 -4.55 -31.50
N TRP A 416 -9.60 -3.39 -31.42
CA TRP A 416 -10.23 -2.11 -31.09
C TRP A 416 -11.38 -1.74 -32.02
N SER A 417 -11.20 -1.90 -33.34
CA SER A 417 -12.26 -1.60 -34.31
C SER A 417 -13.46 -2.54 -34.20
N GLN A 418 -13.27 -3.77 -33.73
CA GLN A 418 -14.37 -4.71 -33.46
C GLN A 418 -15.08 -4.32 -32.16
N LEU A 419 -14.31 -4.02 -31.11
CA LEU A 419 -14.82 -3.54 -29.82
C LEU A 419 -15.72 -2.32 -30.00
N LEU A 420 -15.28 -1.31 -30.77
CA LEU A 420 -16.07 -0.10 -31.01
C LEU A 420 -17.41 -0.37 -31.72
N LYS A 421 -17.48 -1.40 -32.56
CA LYS A 421 -18.70 -1.75 -33.32
C LYS A 421 -19.66 -2.61 -32.49
N ASP A 422 -19.16 -3.30 -31.48
CA ASP A 422 -19.98 -4.09 -30.57
C ASP A 422 -20.44 -3.21 -29.39
N THR A 423 -21.73 -2.88 -29.41
CA THR A 423 -22.33 -1.99 -28.40
C THR A 423 -22.23 -2.54 -26.99
N GLU A 424 -22.37 -3.85 -26.80
CA GLU A 424 -22.39 -4.44 -25.45
C GLU A 424 -20.96 -4.63 -24.93
N GLU A 425 -20.01 -5.00 -25.79
CA GLU A 425 -18.60 -5.09 -25.39
C GLU A 425 -17.99 -3.71 -25.13
N LEU A 426 -18.37 -2.67 -25.90
CA LEU A 426 -17.95 -1.29 -25.62
C LEU A 426 -18.51 -0.79 -24.28
N LYS A 427 -19.77 -1.10 -23.96
CA LYS A 427 -20.35 -0.78 -22.64
C LYS A 427 -19.61 -1.49 -21.51
N LEU A 428 -19.30 -2.77 -21.68
CA LEU A 428 -18.52 -3.53 -20.69
C LEU A 428 -17.11 -2.94 -20.51
N TYR A 429 -16.44 -2.59 -21.61
CA TYR A 429 -15.13 -1.94 -21.57
C TYR A 429 -15.14 -0.63 -20.77
N LEU A 430 -16.13 0.23 -21.03
CA LEU A 430 -16.30 1.50 -20.31
C LEU A 430 -16.70 1.26 -18.84
N LYS A 431 -17.53 0.25 -18.55
CA LYS A 431 -17.87 -0.12 -17.17
C LYS A 431 -16.62 -0.56 -16.40
N LYS A 432 -15.79 -1.41 -17.00
CA LYS A 432 -14.50 -1.85 -16.42
C LYS A 432 -13.58 -0.66 -16.17
N SER A 433 -13.46 0.25 -17.13
CA SER A 433 -12.67 1.48 -16.98
C SER A 433 -13.04 2.25 -15.71
N LYS A 434 -14.33 2.48 -15.46
CA LYS A 434 -14.79 3.15 -14.23
C LYS A 434 -14.41 2.38 -12.96
N LEU A 435 -14.80 1.11 -12.90
CA LEU A 435 -14.67 0.28 -11.70
C LEU A 435 -13.19 0.06 -11.30
N PHE A 436 -12.32 -0.10 -12.31
CA PHE A 436 -10.89 -0.29 -12.10
C PHE A 436 -10.21 1.01 -11.68
N LYS A 437 -10.58 2.15 -12.28
CA LYS A 437 -10.10 3.47 -11.85
C LYS A 437 -10.49 3.80 -10.42
N ASP A 438 -11.71 3.47 -10.01
CA ASP A 438 -12.22 3.74 -8.65
C ASP A 438 -11.53 2.93 -7.55
N CYS A 439 -10.82 1.85 -7.90
CA CYS A 439 -10.00 1.12 -6.92
C CYS A 439 -8.90 2.03 -6.34
N ASN A 440 -8.46 3.07 -7.07
CA ASN A 440 -7.37 3.96 -6.68
C ASN A 440 -6.10 3.18 -6.29
N ILE A 441 -5.75 2.19 -7.12
CA ILE A 441 -4.52 1.41 -7.06
C ILE A 441 -3.84 1.61 -8.41
N ASN A 442 -2.52 1.66 -8.42
CA ASN A 442 -1.77 1.89 -9.64
C ASN A 442 -1.62 0.61 -10.48
N GLY A 443 -1.25 0.78 -11.75
CA GLY A 443 -1.05 -0.29 -12.73
C GLY A 443 -1.93 -0.13 -13.96
N ASN A 444 -1.63 -0.88 -15.01
CA ASN A 444 -2.28 -0.74 -16.32
C ASN A 444 -3.80 -0.91 -16.31
N PHE A 445 -4.36 -1.63 -15.33
CA PHE A 445 -5.80 -1.89 -15.25
C PHE A 445 -6.66 -0.63 -15.11
N ARG A 446 -6.11 0.49 -14.63
CA ARG A 446 -6.86 1.74 -14.46
C ARG A 446 -6.87 2.63 -15.71
N TYR A 447 -6.08 2.30 -16.74
CA TYR A 447 -5.81 3.18 -17.88
C TYR A 447 -6.62 2.84 -19.13
N TYR A 448 -7.81 2.26 -19.00
CA TYR A 448 -8.61 1.81 -20.15
C TYR A 448 -8.97 2.95 -21.12
N LEU A 449 -9.21 4.16 -20.62
CA LEU A 449 -9.57 5.29 -21.47
C LEU A 449 -8.44 5.74 -22.42
N ILE A 450 -7.17 5.43 -22.13
CA ILE A 450 -6.03 5.87 -22.97
C ILE A 450 -6.13 5.32 -24.39
N LYS A 451 -6.83 4.20 -24.59
CA LYS A 451 -7.08 3.60 -25.93
C LYS A 451 -7.91 4.48 -26.85
N PHE A 452 -8.65 5.46 -26.30
CA PHE A 452 -9.36 6.46 -27.08
C PHE A 452 -8.44 7.59 -27.58
N THR A 453 -7.19 7.68 -27.13
CA THR A 453 -6.23 8.66 -27.63
C THR A 453 -5.88 8.39 -29.10
N LYS A 454 -5.78 9.46 -29.90
CA LYS A 454 -5.45 9.41 -31.34
C LYS A 454 -6.38 8.51 -32.17
N ASN A 455 -7.62 8.31 -31.71
CA ASN A 455 -8.58 7.51 -32.46
C ASN A 455 -9.18 8.25 -33.66
N SER A 456 -9.82 7.48 -34.54
CA SER A 456 -10.56 8.04 -35.67
C SER A 456 -11.81 8.82 -35.23
N PRO A 457 -12.30 9.78 -36.05
CA PRO A 457 -13.59 10.44 -35.83
C PRO A 457 -14.78 9.48 -35.65
N ASP A 458 -14.67 8.26 -36.18
CA ASP A 458 -15.69 7.22 -36.04
C ASP A 458 -15.92 6.83 -34.58
N ALA A 459 -14.86 6.78 -33.75
CA ALA A 459 -14.99 6.49 -32.32
C ALA A 459 -15.83 7.54 -31.60
N LEU A 460 -15.64 8.82 -31.93
CA LEU A 460 -16.44 9.92 -31.38
C LEU A 460 -17.91 9.79 -31.79
N MET A 461 -18.18 9.46 -33.05
CA MET A 461 -19.54 9.22 -33.54
C MET A 461 -20.22 8.05 -32.81
N ILE A 462 -19.50 6.95 -32.63
CA ILE A 462 -19.98 5.78 -31.87
C ILE A 462 -20.33 6.16 -30.44
N LEU A 463 -19.44 6.88 -29.73
CA LEU A 463 -19.69 7.35 -28.37
C LEU A 463 -20.83 8.38 -28.26
N ASN A 464 -21.09 9.16 -29.32
CA ASN A 464 -22.24 10.06 -29.37
C ASN A 464 -23.57 9.31 -29.51
N ASN A 465 -23.54 8.14 -30.15
CA ASN A 465 -24.72 7.33 -30.41
C ASN A 465 -24.93 6.23 -29.35
N LEU A 466 -23.93 5.95 -28.51
CA LEU A 466 -24.00 4.95 -27.46
C LEU A 466 -24.98 5.39 -26.36
N LYS A 467 -26.09 4.65 -26.21
CA LYS A 467 -27.13 4.90 -25.19
C LYS A 467 -27.02 3.89 -24.05
N THR A 468 -27.13 4.38 -22.82
CA THR A 468 -27.08 3.57 -21.61
C THR A 468 -27.75 4.31 -20.44
N ASP A 469 -28.41 3.55 -19.57
CA ASP A 469 -28.95 4.07 -18.30
C ASP A 469 -27.97 3.86 -17.14
N ASP A 470 -26.85 3.17 -17.37
CA ASP A 470 -25.80 2.97 -16.36
C ASP A 470 -25.01 4.28 -16.15
N PRO A 471 -25.00 4.86 -14.93
CA PRO A 471 -24.35 6.14 -14.67
C PRO A 471 -22.82 6.08 -14.83
N ASP A 472 -22.20 4.94 -14.53
CA ASP A 472 -20.75 4.76 -14.66
C ASP A 472 -20.33 4.80 -16.13
N ILE A 473 -21.12 4.14 -16.99
CA ILE A 473 -20.85 4.14 -18.42
C ILE A 473 -21.07 5.54 -19.00
N ASN A 474 -22.13 6.25 -18.61
CA ASN A 474 -22.36 7.64 -19.06
C ASN A 474 -21.20 8.58 -18.64
N PHE A 475 -20.69 8.41 -17.43
CA PHE A 475 -19.53 9.15 -16.94
C PHE A 475 -18.28 8.84 -17.79
N GLU A 476 -18.01 7.56 -18.06
CA GLU A 476 -16.84 7.17 -18.87
C GLU A 476 -16.98 7.53 -20.35
N ILE A 477 -18.19 7.57 -20.92
CA ILE A 477 -18.43 8.13 -22.27
C ILE A 477 -17.98 9.59 -22.32
N ALA A 478 -18.34 10.39 -21.32
CA ALA A 478 -17.94 11.80 -21.27
C ALA A 478 -16.41 11.95 -21.16
N ASN A 479 -15.76 11.14 -20.33
CA ASN A 479 -14.30 11.14 -20.19
C ASN A 479 -13.61 10.67 -21.48
N ALA A 480 -14.10 9.61 -22.13
CA ALA A 480 -13.55 9.12 -23.39
C ALA A 480 -13.64 10.18 -24.51
N LYS A 481 -14.74 10.94 -24.57
CA LYS A 481 -14.88 12.07 -25.51
C LYS A 481 -13.87 13.20 -25.25
N LYS A 482 -13.55 13.46 -23.97
CA LYS A 482 -12.52 14.43 -23.60
C LYS A 482 -11.15 13.95 -24.11
N VAL A 483 -10.79 12.69 -23.82
CA VAL A 483 -9.53 12.07 -24.29
C VAL A 483 -9.42 12.11 -25.82
N LEU A 484 -10.50 11.87 -26.56
CA LEU A 484 -10.54 11.99 -28.02
C LEU A 484 -10.30 13.41 -28.55
N SER A 485 -10.76 14.41 -27.80
CA SER A 485 -10.70 15.82 -28.20
C SER A 485 -9.36 16.47 -27.85
N ASP A 486 -8.65 15.89 -26.88
CA ASP A 486 -7.36 16.39 -26.44
C ASP A 486 -6.30 16.16 -27.53
N LYS A 487 -5.70 17.25 -28.01
CA LYS A 487 -4.56 17.18 -28.92
C LYS A 487 -3.38 16.67 -28.15
N PHE A 488 -3.06 15.40 -28.38
CA PHE A 488 -1.90 14.79 -27.77
C PHE A 488 -0.64 15.14 -28.56
N GLU A 489 0.23 15.93 -27.94
CA GLU A 489 1.63 16.06 -28.35
C GLU A 489 2.50 15.31 -27.34
N TYR A 490 3.35 14.43 -27.85
CA TYR A 490 4.27 13.69 -27.01
C TYR A 490 5.22 14.68 -26.34
N PRO A 491 5.26 14.76 -25.00
CA PRO A 491 6.17 15.67 -24.34
C PRO A 491 7.59 15.13 -24.51
N PHE A 492 8.41 15.83 -25.28
CA PHE A 492 9.84 15.55 -25.34
C PHE A 492 10.49 16.19 -24.11
N GLU A 493 11.10 15.38 -23.24
CA GLU A 493 12.11 15.92 -22.34
C GLU A 493 13.33 16.34 -23.16
N ASP A 494 13.68 17.62 -23.09
CA ASP A 494 14.87 18.16 -23.78
C ASP A 494 16.18 17.56 -23.23
N LYS A 495 16.18 17.01 -22.01
CA LYS A 495 17.38 16.50 -21.33
C LYS A 495 17.37 14.99 -21.22
N LYS A 496 17.96 14.32 -22.21
CA LYS A 496 18.23 12.87 -22.18
C LYS A 496 19.42 12.48 -21.31
N PHE A 497 20.25 13.45 -20.92
CA PHE A 497 21.38 13.28 -20.01
C PHE A 497 21.12 13.98 -18.67
N ASN A 498 21.43 13.31 -17.57
CA ASN A 498 21.45 13.88 -16.22
C ASN A 498 22.45 13.12 -15.33
N ASP A 499 22.58 13.52 -14.05
CA ASP A 499 23.55 12.92 -13.12
C ASP A 499 23.31 11.42 -12.83
N ALA A 500 22.11 10.91 -13.14
CA ALA A 500 21.72 9.52 -13.04
C ALA A 500 21.61 8.81 -14.41
N ASN A 501 21.77 9.53 -15.53
CA ASN A 501 21.70 9.00 -16.88
C ASN A 501 22.79 9.59 -17.77
N PHE A 502 23.92 8.89 -17.87
CA PHE A 502 25.13 9.32 -18.57
C PHE A 502 25.82 8.16 -19.29
N ASP A 503 26.72 8.46 -20.21
CA ASP A 503 27.50 7.43 -20.92
C ASP A 503 28.44 6.67 -19.97
N GLY A 504 28.58 5.37 -20.21
CA GLY A 504 29.56 4.54 -19.54
C GLY A 504 30.97 5.11 -19.65
N LYS A 505 31.72 4.99 -18.56
CA LYS A 505 33.11 5.46 -18.47
C LYS A 505 34.05 4.27 -18.41
N ILE A 506 35.24 4.42 -18.99
CA ILE A 506 36.33 3.47 -18.88
C ILE A 506 37.27 3.95 -17.76
N PHE A 507 37.44 3.13 -16.73
CA PHE A 507 38.38 3.40 -15.62
C PHE A 507 38.91 2.10 -15.03
N ASP A 508 39.98 2.17 -14.24
CA ASP A 508 40.51 1.01 -13.53
C ASP A 508 39.57 0.64 -12.37
N ILE A 509 38.74 -0.39 -12.61
CA ILE A 509 37.73 -0.88 -11.66
C ILE A 509 38.39 -1.29 -10.34
N GLN A 510 39.55 -1.94 -10.38
CA GLN A 510 40.21 -2.42 -9.17
C GLN A 510 40.70 -1.24 -8.33
N SER A 511 41.34 -0.26 -8.98
CA SER A 511 41.76 0.98 -8.30
C SER A 511 40.60 1.74 -7.66
N GLU A 512 39.45 1.83 -8.32
CA GLU A 512 38.26 2.49 -7.74
C GLU A 512 37.66 1.70 -6.57
N ILE A 513 37.62 0.37 -6.65
CA ILE A 513 37.18 -0.47 -5.53
C ILE A 513 38.07 -0.26 -4.31
N ASP A 514 39.38 -0.20 -4.51
CA ASP A 514 40.33 0.00 -3.41
C ASP A 514 40.18 1.39 -2.79
N LYS A 515 39.92 2.43 -3.59
CA LYS A 515 39.55 3.76 -3.08
C LYS A 515 38.27 3.72 -2.25
N ILE A 516 37.20 3.11 -2.76
CA ILE A 516 35.92 2.98 -2.06
C ILE A 516 36.14 2.27 -0.72
N ARG A 517 36.91 1.17 -0.71
CA ARG A 517 37.25 0.43 0.52
C ARG A 517 37.96 1.30 1.56
N MET A 518 38.80 2.23 1.14
CA MET A 518 39.49 3.16 2.04
C MET A 518 38.58 4.28 2.57
N THR A 519 37.55 4.68 1.81
CA THR A 519 36.68 5.81 2.16
C THR A 519 35.37 5.43 2.85
N SER A 520 34.87 4.21 2.63
CA SER A 520 33.59 3.77 3.19
C SER A 520 33.70 3.50 4.69
N SER A 521 32.85 4.17 5.47
CA SER A 521 32.85 4.06 6.94
C SER A 521 32.14 2.81 7.47
N LYS A 522 31.22 2.25 6.67
CA LYS A 522 30.38 1.09 7.00
C LYS A 522 30.24 0.17 5.79
N ILE A 523 29.91 -1.10 6.04
CA ILE A 523 29.69 -2.10 4.98
C ILE A 523 28.56 -1.69 4.02
N ASP A 524 27.47 -1.12 4.54
CA ASP A 524 26.35 -0.68 3.71
C ASP A 524 26.73 0.49 2.78
N ASP A 525 27.63 1.37 3.23
CA ASP A 525 28.17 2.44 2.39
C ASP A 525 29.05 1.86 1.29
N PHE A 526 29.90 0.91 1.64
CA PHE A 526 30.76 0.20 0.70
C PHE A 526 29.95 -0.49 -0.40
N GLU A 527 28.96 -1.31 -0.04
CA GLU A 527 28.09 -1.98 -1.02
C GLU A 527 27.37 -1.00 -1.95
N ARG A 528 26.81 0.08 -1.39
CA ARG A 528 26.14 1.12 -2.18
C ARG A 528 27.11 1.78 -3.16
N ASP A 529 28.31 2.11 -2.72
CA ASP A 529 29.31 2.79 -3.54
C ASP A 529 29.89 1.85 -4.61
N ILE A 530 29.97 0.54 -4.34
CA ILE A 530 30.29 -0.49 -5.35
C ILE A 530 29.20 -0.58 -6.42
N SER A 531 27.93 -0.64 -6.02
CA SER A 531 26.82 -0.62 -7.01
C SER A 531 26.85 0.65 -7.87
N LYS A 532 27.18 1.81 -7.26
CA LYS A 532 27.39 3.07 -7.98
C LYS A 532 28.60 3.05 -8.92
N LEU A 533 29.65 2.30 -8.57
CA LEU A 533 30.80 2.13 -9.43
C LEU A 533 30.44 1.28 -10.64
N PHE A 534 29.82 0.12 -10.42
CA PHE A 534 29.43 -0.78 -11.50
C PHE A 534 28.40 -0.13 -12.43
N SER A 535 27.52 0.72 -11.93
CA SER A 535 26.61 1.44 -12.80
C SER A 535 27.29 2.45 -13.73
N LYS A 536 28.55 2.83 -13.47
CA LYS A 536 29.32 3.78 -14.31
C LYS A 536 30.12 3.12 -15.41
N ILE A 537 30.25 1.79 -15.42
CA ILE A 537 31.15 1.11 -16.36
C ILE A 537 30.68 1.28 -17.80
N HIS A 538 31.62 1.24 -18.74
CA HIS A 538 31.34 1.08 -20.16
C HIS A 538 31.10 -0.40 -20.50
N TYR A 539 30.37 -0.67 -21.60
CA TYR A 539 30.05 -2.03 -22.07
C TYR A 539 31.29 -2.95 -22.10
N SER A 540 32.41 -2.44 -22.64
CA SER A 540 33.66 -3.18 -22.76
C SER A 540 34.26 -3.67 -21.43
N GLN A 541 33.82 -3.12 -20.29
CA GLN A 541 34.34 -3.47 -18.97
C GLN A 541 33.46 -4.46 -18.20
N ILE A 542 32.37 -4.94 -18.78
CA ILE A 542 31.49 -5.95 -18.16
C ILE A 542 32.27 -7.16 -17.61
N PRO A 543 33.23 -7.76 -18.35
CA PRO A 543 34.01 -8.89 -17.82
C PRO A 543 34.82 -8.55 -16.56
N ASP A 544 35.45 -7.38 -16.55
CA ASP A 544 36.25 -6.91 -15.41
C ASP A 544 35.37 -6.60 -14.20
N ALA A 545 34.20 -5.98 -14.43
CA ALA A 545 33.22 -5.71 -13.38
C ALA A 545 32.69 -7.00 -12.76
N ILE A 546 32.30 -8.00 -13.56
CA ILE A 546 31.86 -9.31 -13.07
C ILE A 546 32.96 -9.97 -12.22
N LYS A 547 34.19 -10.01 -12.72
CA LYS A 547 35.34 -10.59 -12.03
C LYS A 547 35.66 -9.86 -10.72
N ALA A 548 35.50 -8.55 -10.69
CA ALA A 548 35.69 -7.76 -9.47
C ALA A 548 34.56 -8.02 -8.47
N ALA A 549 33.30 -8.03 -8.92
CA ALA A 549 32.13 -8.32 -8.11
C ALA A 549 32.20 -9.70 -7.44
N GLU A 550 32.75 -10.72 -8.10
CA GLU A 550 32.93 -12.06 -7.51
C GLU A 550 33.79 -12.06 -6.23
N LYS A 551 34.75 -11.15 -6.15
CA LYS A 551 35.64 -11.02 -4.98
C LYS A 551 34.99 -10.25 -3.82
N ILE A 552 33.85 -9.62 -4.06
CA ILE A 552 33.16 -8.79 -3.08
C ILE A 552 32.03 -9.59 -2.42
N LYS A 553 31.99 -9.59 -1.10
CA LYS A 553 30.88 -10.16 -0.33
C LYS A 553 29.83 -9.09 -0.11
N TYR A 554 28.62 -9.32 -0.62
CA TYR A 554 27.44 -8.53 -0.26
C TYR A 554 26.72 -9.24 0.88
N ASN A 555 26.14 -8.45 1.78
CA ASN A 555 25.20 -8.94 2.76
C ASN A 555 23.93 -9.40 2.04
N LYS A 556 23.57 -10.67 2.18
CA LYS A 556 22.36 -11.24 1.56
C LYS A 556 21.06 -10.67 2.13
N ASP A 557 21.13 -10.05 3.31
CA ASP A 557 19.99 -9.43 3.96
C ASP A 557 19.72 -8.01 3.42
N THR A 558 20.62 -7.44 2.61
CA THR A 558 20.37 -6.17 1.91
C THR A 558 19.70 -6.45 0.57
N TYR A 559 18.73 -5.62 0.18
CA TYR A 559 18.00 -5.72 -1.11
C TYR A 559 18.89 -5.44 -2.34
N ARG A 560 20.22 -5.45 -2.21
CA ARG A 560 21.17 -5.05 -3.24
C ARG A 560 21.74 -6.28 -3.94
N ASN A 561 21.85 -6.20 -5.26
CA ASN A 561 22.47 -7.23 -6.08
C ASN A 561 23.66 -6.60 -6.81
N LYS A 562 24.88 -7.08 -6.55
CA LYS A 562 26.12 -6.55 -7.15
C LYS A 562 26.22 -6.77 -8.66
N TYR A 563 25.37 -7.62 -9.23
CA TYR A 563 25.24 -7.86 -10.66
C TYR A 563 24.01 -7.17 -11.27
N SER A 564 23.29 -6.35 -10.51
CA SER A 564 22.07 -5.66 -10.98
C SER A 564 22.31 -4.84 -12.26
N PHE A 565 23.52 -4.30 -12.45
CA PHE A 565 23.89 -3.53 -13.64
C PHE A 565 23.73 -4.30 -14.97
N LEU A 566 23.86 -5.63 -14.96
CA LEU A 566 23.71 -6.44 -16.19
C LEU A 566 22.28 -6.40 -16.74
N GLU A 567 21.30 -6.47 -15.84
CA GLU A 567 19.88 -6.35 -16.19
C GLU A 567 19.47 -4.88 -16.32
N LYS A 568 19.74 -4.06 -15.30
CA LYS A 568 19.21 -2.69 -15.20
C LYS A 568 19.90 -1.66 -16.10
N ASP A 569 21.20 -1.83 -16.35
CA ASP A 569 21.97 -0.85 -17.11
C ASP A 569 22.23 -1.33 -18.55
N PHE A 570 22.39 -2.63 -18.75
CA PHE A 570 22.66 -3.23 -20.07
C PHE A 570 21.47 -4.02 -20.66
N GLY A 571 20.38 -4.23 -19.92
CA GLY A 571 19.15 -4.84 -20.44
C GLY A 571 19.26 -6.32 -20.83
N PHE A 572 20.14 -7.09 -20.19
CA PHE A 572 20.21 -8.55 -20.41
C PHE A 572 19.09 -9.30 -19.69
N PHE A 573 17.89 -9.27 -20.26
CA PHE A 573 16.64 -9.75 -19.64
C PHE A 573 16.49 -11.28 -19.50
N LEU A 574 17.17 -12.07 -20.33
CA LEU A 574 16.94 -13.53 -20.37
C LEU A 574 17.59 -14.27 -19.19
N ILE A 575 18.63 -13.69 -18.58
CA ILE A 575 19.37 -14.31 -17.48
C ILE A 575 18.73 -13.87 -16.17
N LYS A 576 18.01 -14.79 -15.52
CA LYS A 576 17.21 -14.49 -14.32
C LYS A 576 18.03 -14.36 -13.03
N ASP A 577 19.22 -14.94 -12.99
CA ASP A 577 20.02 -14.99 -11.77
C ASP A 577 21.53 -14.92 -12.06
N PHE A 578 22.05 -13.70 -12.13
CA PHE A 578 23.49 -13.48 -12.23
C PHE A 578 24.26 -13.78 -10.93
N GLU A 579 23.61 -14.10 -9.80
CA GLU A 579 24.32 -14.65 -8.63
C GLU A 579 24.76 -16.11 -8.87
N ASN A 580 24.12 -16.81 -9.80
CA ASN A 580 24.56 -18.13 -10.24
C ASN A 580 25.88 -18.04 -11.03
N LYS A 581 26.92 -18.72 -10.54
CA LYS A 581 28.25 -18.72 -11.15
C LYS A 581 28.26 -19.34 -12.55
N GLU A 582 27.52 -20.42 -12.77
CA GLU A 582 27.45 -21.09 -14.07
C GLU A 582 26.82 -20.19 -15.13
N GLU A 583 25.76 -19.46 -14.77
CA GLU A 583 25.13 -18.47 -15.65
C GLU A 583 26.11 -17.35 -16.02
N ARG A 584 26.89 -16.83 -15.06
CA ARG A 584 27.92 -15.82 -15.34
C ARG A 584 29.04 -16.36 -16.23
N GLU A 585 29.55 -17.56 -15.94
CA GLU A 585 30.60 -18.17 -16.75
C GLU A 585 30.12 -18.43 -18.18
N ASN A 586 28.87 -18.87 -18.35
CA ASN A 586 28.25 -19.04 -19.65
C ASN A 586 28.07 -17.69 -20.37
N PHE A 587 27.54 -16.67 -19.69
CA PHE A 587 27.42 -15.31 -20.23
C PHE A 587 28.77 -14.79 -20.72
N LEU A 588 29.85 -14.93 -19.93
CA LEU A 588 31.19 -14.46 -20.29
C LEU A 588 31.77 -15.22 -21.50
N LYS A 589 31.51 -16.52 -21.63
CA LYS A 589 31.91 -17.30 -22.82
C LYS A 589 31.23 -16.78 -24.07
N ILE A 590 29.94 -16.51 -24.00
CA ILE A 590 29.15 -15.98 -25.13
C ILE A 590 29.59 -14.54 -25.43
N TYR A 591 29.79 -13.71 -24.41
CA TYR A 591 30.28 -12.34 -24.54
C TYR A 591 31.63 -12.27 -25.26
N ALA A 592 32.58 -13.17 -24.94
CA ALA A 592 33.92 -13.15 -25.49
C ALA A 592 34.00 -13.43 -27.00
N ILE A 593 33.01 -14.14 -27.57
CA ILE A 593 33.01 -14.55 -28.98
C ILE A 593 32.06 -13.71 -29.85
N ASN A 594 31.29 -12.78 -29.26
CA ASN A 594 30.32 -11.96 -29.95
C ASN A 594 30.69 -10.48 -29.92
N THR A 595 30.38 -9.77 -30.99
CA THR A 595 30.28 -8.30 -30.94
C THR A 595 29.09 -7.90 -30.06
N GLU A 596 29.00 -6.63 -29.65
CA GLU A 596 27.84 -6.12 -28.91
C GLU A 596 26.52 -6.42 -29.64
N GLU A 597 26.46 -6.14 -30.94
CA GLU A 597 25.31 -6.44 -31.79
C GLU A 597 24.94 -7.94 -31.77
N ASN A 598 25.93 -8.82 -31.98
CA ASN A 598 25.70 -10.26 -32.02
C ASN A 598 25.31 -10.83 -30.65
N LEU A 599 25.76 -10.22 -29.56
CA LEU A 599 25.38 -10.63 -28.22
C LEU A 599 23.89 -10.36 -27.95
N TYR A 600 23.40 -9.17 -28.32
CA TYR A 600 21.96 -8.87 -28.21
C TYR A 600 21.13 -9.76 -29.14
N LYS A 601 21.56 -9.96 -30.39
CA LYS A 601 20.91 -10.92 -31.32
C LYS A 601 20.86 -12.32 -30.73
N TYR A 602 21.95 -12.80 -30.14
CA TYR A 602 22.01 -14.11 -29.49
C TYR A 602 20.94 -14.28 -28.40
N TYR A 603 20.79 -13.30 -27.51
CA TYR A 603 19.79 -13.41 -26.42
C TYR A 603 18.35 -13.25 -26.92
N LEU A 604 18.11 -12.41 -27.94
CA LEU A 604 16.80 -12.33 -28.59
C LEU A 604 16.43 -13.64 -29.31
N ASP A 605 17.37 -14.24 -30.04
CA ASP A 605 17.18 -15.50 -30.74
C ASP A 605 16.97 -16.66 -29.74
N LYS A 606 17.76 -16.70 -28.65
CA LYS A 606 17.61 -17.68 -27.57
C LYS A 606 16.26 -17.54 -26.83
N ALA A 607 15.73 -16.32 -26.76
CA ALA A 607 14.41 -16.04 -26.22
C ALA A 607 13.26 -16.32 -27.22
N GLU A 608 13.58 -16.67 -28.47
CA GLU A 608 12.63 -16.88 -29.57
C GLU A 608 11.78 -15.63 -29.89
N ILE A 609 12.38 -14.44 -29.78
CA ILE A 609 11.72 -13.19 -30.18
C ILE A 609 11.69 -13.08 -31.71
N ASP A 610 10.51 -12.81 -32.27
CA ASP A 610 10.35 -12.64 -33.71
C ASP A 610 10.60 -11.18 -34.14
N TYR A 611 11.86 -10.81 -34.38
CA TYR A 611 12.26 -9.45 -34.79
C TYR A 611 12.93 -9.37 -36.16
N LYS A 612 13.06 -10.50 -36.87
CA LYS A 612 13.77 -10.61 -38.15
C LYS A 612 12.85 -10.85 -39.34
N ASN A 613 13.37 -10.52 -40.52
CA ASN A 613 12.86 -10.95 -41.81
C ASN A 613 13.33 -12.38 -42.11
N THR A 614 12.82 -12.98 -43.18
CA THR A 614 13.25 -14.31 -43.66
C THR A 614 14.71 -14.35 -44.13
N ASP A 615 15.33 -13.20 -44.40
CA ASP A 615 16.73 -13.06 -44.80
C ASP A 615 17.66 -12.69 -43.62
N GLU A 616 17.19 -12.87 -42.38
CA GLU A 616 17.89 -12.54 -41.12
C GLU A 616 18.16 -11.04 -40.88
N THR A 617 17.69 -10.14 -41.76
CA THR A 617 17.75 -8.69 -41.51
C THR A 617 16.70 -8.25 -40.51
N LEU A 618 16.89 -7.08 -39.88
CA LEU A 618 15.93 -6.52 -38.94
C LEU A 618 14.57 -6.26 -39.63
N ASN A 619 13.49 -6.70 -38.99
CA ASN A 619 12.13 -6.40 -39.41
C ASN A 619 11.59 -5.24 -38.58
N TYR A 620 11.61 -4.04 -39.15
CA TYR A 620 11.21 -2.83 -38.44
C TYR A 620 9.73 -2.80 -38.06
N ASP A 621 8.84 -3.44 -38.83
CA ASP A 621 7.42 -3.55 -38.47
C ASP A 621 7.24 -4.41 -37.20
N LYS A 622 7.92 -5.56 -37.13
CA LYS A 622 7.90 -6.42 -35.93
C LYS A 622 8.52 -5.73 -34.72
N ILE A 623 9.69 -5.10 -34.91
CA ILE A 623 10.36 -4.34 -33.85
C ILE A 623 9.47 -3.21 -33.34
N PHE A 624 8.80 -2.47 -34.23
CA PHE A 624 7.89 -1.40 -33.86
C PHE A 624 6.76 -1.88 -32.95
N GLU A 625 6.13 -3.02 -33.27
CA GLU A 625 5.08 -3.61 -32.43
C GLU A 625 5.62 -4.08 -31.07
N LEU A 626 6.79 -4.73 -31.05
CA LEU A 626 7.40 -5.20 -29.80
C LEU A 626 7.73 -4.03 -28.86
N ILE A 627 8.46 -3.01 -29.34
CA ILE A 627 8.84 -1.87 -28.50
C ILE A 627 7.61 -1.06 -28.04
N LYS A 628 6.53 -1.06 -28.82
CA LYS A 628 5.28 -0.39 -28.45
C LYS A 628 4.60 -1.02 -27.23
N PHE A 629 4.63 -2.34 -27.08
CA PHE A 629 3.81 -3.06 -26.09
C PHE A 629 4.60 -3.79 -25.00
N ASP A 630 5.89 -4.08 -25.20
CA ASP A 630 6.63 -5.01 -24.34
C ASP A 630 7.45 -4.34 -23.21
N VAL A 631 7.31 -3.02 -23.02
CA VAL A 631 7.62 -2.39 -21.72
C VAL A 631 6.41 -2.63 -20.83
N ILE A 632 6.52 -3.61 -19.96
CA ILE A 632 5.38 -4.11 -19.17
C ILE A 632 5.40 -3.47 -17.79
N GLN A 633 4.42 -2.61 -17.53
CA GLN A 633 3.97 -2.32 -16.17
C GLN A 633 2.98 -3.42 -15.74
N PRO A 634 3.06 -3.97 -14.51
CA PRO A 634 2.08 -4.93 -14.00
C PRO A 634 0.64 -4.43 -14.16
N TYR A 635 -0.29 -5.35 -14.38
CA TYR A 635 -1.71 -5.00 -14.53
C TYR A 635 -2.23 -4.26 -13.30
N ILE A 636 -1.82 -4.72 -12.10
CA ILE A 636 -1.91 -3.98 -10.84
C ILE A 636 -0.49 -3.89 -10.25
N GLY A 637 -0.03 -2.69 -9.90
CA GLY A 637 1.31 -2.41 -9.37
C GLY A 637 2.11 -1.37 -10.17
N ASN A 638 3.32 -1.02 -9.70
CA ASN A 638 4.12 0.10 -10.23
C ASN A 638 5.46 -0.29 -10.89
N TYR A 639 5.84 -1.57 -10.86
CA TYR A 639 7.19 -1.97 -11.23
C TYR A 639 7.31 -2.35 -12.70
N LYS A 640 7.79 -1.44 -13.53
CA LYS A 640 8.03 -1.69 -14.96
C LYS A 640 9.13 -2.72 -15.21
N THR A 641 8.98 -3.47 -16.29
CA THR A 641 9.95 -4.44 -16.81
C THR A 641 10.18 -4.18 -18.29
N ASP A 642 11.45 -4.07 -18.69
CA ASP A 642 11.83 -3.73 -20.07
C ASP A 642 11.96 -4.95 -20.99
N ASN A 643 11.94 -6.16 -20.44
CA ASN A 643 12.10 -7.44 -21.16
C ASN A 643 13.05 -7.32 -22.37
N GLU A 644 12.58 -7.66 -23.57
CA GLU A 644 13.35 -7.60 -24.82
C GLU A 644 13.53 -6.19 -25.40
N VAL A 645 12.78 -5.19 -24.94
CA VAL A 645 12.65 -3.87 -25.59
C VAL A 645 13.99 -3.16 -25.70
N TYR A 646 14.79 -3.15 -24.63
CA TYR A 646 16.10 -2.50 -24.69
C TYR A 646 17.04 -3.19 -25.67
N SER A 647 17.03 -4.53 -25.72
CA SER A 647 17.85 -5.29 -26.66
C SER A 647 17.47 -4.96 -28.11
N LEU A 648 16.19 -4.81 -28.42
CA LEU A 648 15.72 -4.37 -29.75
C LEU A 648 16.18 -2.95 -30.08
N ILE A 649 16.05 -2.03 -29.12
CA ILE A 649 16.52 -0.66 -29.26
C ILE A 649 18.04 -0.61 -29.52
N LYS A 650 18.84 -1.42 -28.83
CA LYS A 650 20.28 -1.51 -29.06
C LYS A 650 20.62 -1.91 -30.50
N LEU A 651 19.86 -2.84 -31.09
CA LEU A 651 20.05 -3.20 -32.50
C LEU A 651 19.75 -2.03 -33.43
N LEU A 652 18.70 -1.24 -33.14
CA LEU A 652 18.40 -0.01 -33.90
C LEU A 652 19.51 1.03 -33.75
N GLU A 653 20.04 1.22 -32.53
CA GLU A 653 21.13 2.16 -32.27
C GLU A 653 22.39 1.84 -33.08
N ILE A 654 22.72 0.55 -33.16
CA ILE A 654 23.89 0.05 -33.90
C ILE A 654 23.67 0.18 -35.41
N GLU A 655 22.51 -0.26 -35.92
CA GLU A 655 22.16 -0.22 -37.34
C GLU A 655 22.18 1.21 -37.89
N PHE A 656 21.54 2.15 -37.18
CA PHE A 656 21.43 3.55 -37.61
C PHE A 656 22.56 4.45 -37.11
N LYS A 657 23.49 3.92 -36.30
CA LYS A 657 24.63 4.63 -35.71
C LYS A 657 24.21 5.93 -34.99
N THR A 658 23.09 5.89 -34.30
CA THR A 658 22.54 7.00 -33.53
C THR A 658 21.83 6.48 -32.30
N ARG A 659 21.85 7.24 -31.22
CA ARG A 659 21.11 6.94 -29.99
C ARG A 659 19.98 7.92 -29.73
N LEU A 660 19.62 8.74 -30.72
CA LEU A 660 18.61 9.80 -30.60
C LEU A 660 18.87 10.75 -29.41
N GLY A 661 20.15 10.93 -29.03
CA GLY A 661 20.55 11.75 -27.90
C GLY A 661 20.56 11.04 -26.53
N PHE A 662 20.22 9.75 -26.45
CA PHE A 662 20.31 8.98 -25.22
C PHE A 662 21.74 8.43 -24.95
N PRO A 663 22.06 8.08 -23.69
CA PRO A 663 23.31 7.40 -23.33
C PRO A 663 23.51 6.01 -23.97
N ASP A 664 24.75 5.53 -23.97
CA ASP A 664 25.17 4.22 -24.49
C ASP A 664 24.55 3.00 -23.81
N LYS A 665 24.05 3.18 -22.59
CA LYS A 665 23.40 2.19 -21.72
C LYS A 665 21.95 2.55 -21.46
N LEU A 666 21.15 1.60 -20.96
CA LEU A 666 19.74 1.80 -20.64
C LEU A 666 19.60 2.86 -19.56
N CYS A 667 20.36 2.68 -18.49
CA CYS A 667 20.36 3.52 -17.31
C CYS A 667 21.72 3.43 -16.60
N ASN A 668 21.91 4.25 -15.57
CA ASN A 668 22.99 4.08 -14.61
C ASN A 668 22.35 3.90 -13.24
N SER A 669 21.75 2.73 -13.02
CA SER A 669 20.78 2.50 -11.95
C SER A 669 21.28 2.90 -10.58
N GLN A 670 22.54 2.64 -10.22
CA GLN A 670 23.06 2.93 -8.87
C GLN A 670 22.17 2.32 -7.75
N ASP A 671 21.47 1.22 -8.05
CA ASP A 671 20.38 0.64 -7.24
C ASP A 671 19.14 1.55 -7.00
N ILE A 672 18.96 2.60 -7.81
CA ILE A 672 17.80 3.49 -7.84
C ILE A 672 16.69 2.87 -8.72
N TYR A 673 15.43 3.14 -8.38
CA TYR A 673 14.24 2.77 -9.15
C TYR A 673 14.03 3.71 -10.35
N GLY A 674 13.39 3.24 -11.43
CA GLY A 674 13.02 4.07 -12.59
C GLY A 674 13.95 3.99 -13.81
N CYS A 675 14.68 2.89 -13.95
CA CYS A 675 15.45 2.59 -15.15
C CYS A 675 14.60 1.77 -16.10
N ASP A 676 13.93 2.42 -17.05
CA ASP A 676 13.13 1.76 -18.07
C ASP A 676 13.32 2.40 -19.46
N SER A 677 12.87 1.69 -20.49
CA SER A 677 13.04 2.04 -21.90
C SER A 677 11.92 2.94 -22.41
N SER A 678 11.00 3.41 -21.55
CA SER A 678 9.75 4.08 -21.96
C SER A 678 10.01 5.26 -22.87
N GLU A 679 10.88 6.19 -22.51
CA GLU A 679 11.19 7.32 -23.39
C GLU A 679 11.90 6.90 -24.66
N ARG A 680 12.87 5.99 -24.53
CA ARG A 680 13.74 5.60 -25.64
C ARG A 680 12.95 4.86 -26.72
N ARG A 681 12.00 4.00 -26.35
CA ARG A 681 11.11 3.32 -27.32
C ARG A 681 10.28 4.32 -28.12
N TRP A 682 9.81 5.41 -27.52
CA TRP A 682 8.95 6.38 -28.21
C TRP A 682 9.72 7.14 -29.28
N ASP A 683 10.92 7.60 -28.94
CA ASP A 683 11.79 8.30 -29.90
C ASP A 683 12.18 7.35 -31.06
N TRP A 684 12.39 6.06 -30.78
CA TRP A 684 12.63 5.07 -31.83
C TRP A 684 11.40 4.77 -32.68
N MET A 685 10.22 4.60 -32.09
CA MET A 685 8.96 4.45 -32.85
C MET A 685 8.74 5.65 -33.78
N LYS A 686 8.98 6.86 -33.28
CA LYS A 686 8.92 8.09 -34.08
C LYS A 686 9.97 8.10 -35.19
N PHE A 687 11.21 7.76 -34.88
CA PHE A 687 12.30 7.70 -35.86
C PHE A 687 11.96 6.74 -37.01
N LEU A 688 11.49 5.52 -36.71
CA LEU A 688 11.10 4.54 -37.72
C LEU A 688 9.96 5.05 -38.61
N THR A 689 9.00 5.76 -38.02
CA THR A 689 7.86 6.37 -38.72
C THR A 689 8.32 7.52 -39.63
N ASP A 690 9.04 8.50 -39.09
CA ASP A 690 9.49 9.70 -39.81
C ASP A 690 10.46 9.36 -40.96
N LYS A 691 11.22 8.27 -40.81
CA LYS A 691 12.13 7.76 -41.86
C LYS A 691 11.45 6.87 -42.89
N ASN A 692 10.13 6.66 -42.79
CA ASN A 692 9.35 5.76 -43.68
C ASN A 692 9.96 4.35 -43.76
N LEU A 693 10.40 3.79 -42.63
CA LEU A 693 11.02 2.46 -42.58
C LEU A 693 10.01 1.33 -42.35
N LEU A 694 8.79 1.67 -41.93
CA LEU A 694 7.68 0.74 -41.70
C LEU A 694 7.01 0.40 -43.04
N LYS A 695 6.85 -0.89 -43.34
CA LYS A 695 6.23 -1.36 -44.59
C LYS A 695 4.73 -1.56 -44.43
N GLN A 696 4.26 -1.74 -43.21
CA GLN A 696 2.86 -1.99 -42.88
C GLN A 696 2.26 -0.79 -42.15
N LYS A 697 0.94 -0.63 -42.27
CA LYS A 697 0.23 0.32 -41.43
C LYS A 697 0.08 -0.27 -40.04
N HIS A 698 0.66 0.41 -39.05
CA HIS A 698 0.52 0.06 -37.65
C HIS A 698 -0.74 0.67 -37.03
N SER A 699 -1.23 0.06 -35.95
CA SER A 699 -2.39 0.57 -35.22
C SER A 699 -2.04 1.90 -34.54
N ASP A 700 -2.89 2.90 -34.71
CA ASP A 700 -2.76 4.20 -34.01
C ASP A 700 -3.15 4.11 -32.53
N ILE A 701 -3.74 2.97 -32.11
CA ILE A 701 -4.16 2.73 -30.72
C ILE A 701 -2.94 2.59 -29.83
N VAL A 702 -2.85 3.45 -28.82
CA VAL A 702 -1.71 3.52 -27.90
C VAL A 702 -1.68 2.34 -26.91
N SER A 703 -0.52 2.08 -26.30
CA SER A 703 -0.37 1.10 -25.21
C SER A 703 -1.00 1.62 -23.90
N PHE A 704 -1.39 0.73 -22.98
CA PHE A 704 -1.82 1.15 -21.63
C PHE A 704 -0.70 1.84 -20.85
N SER A 705 0.54 1.41 -21.07
CA SER A 705 1.75 2.01 -20.48
C SER A 705 1.99 3.46 -20.92
N TYR A 706 1.10 4.03 -21.75
CA TYR A 706 1.17 5.42 -22.19
C TYR A 706 0.71 6.41 -21.12
N GLU A 707 -0.35 6.12 -20.36
CA GLU A 707 -0.92 7.09 -19.40
C GLU A 707 0.01 7.33 -18.21
N GLU A 708 0.65 6.28 -17.68
CA GLU A 708 1.62 6.40 -16.59
C GLU A 708 2.74 7.39 -16.94
N TYR A 709 3.25 7.33 -18.17
CA TYR A 709 4.25 8.27 -18.66
C TYR A 709 3.74 9.73 -18.64
N LEU A 710 2.44 9.93 -18.90
CA LEU A 710 1.84 11.26 -18.84
C LEU A 710 1.71 11.76 -17.40
N GLU A 711 1.29 10.88 -16.49
CA GLU A 711 1.22 11.19 -15.07
C GLU A 711 2.61 11.55 -14.51
N GLU A 712 3.66 10.82 -14.90
CA GLU A 712 5.06 11.11 -14.54
C GLU A 712 5.51 12.50 -15.03
N ILE A 713 5.15 12.87 -16.26
CA ILE A 713 5.52 14.17 -16.84
C ILE A 713 4.73 15.32 -16.25
N GLU A 714 3.43 15.14 -16.04
CA GLU A 714 2.58 16.16 -15.41
C GLU A 714 3.04 16.43 -13.97
N LEU A 715 3.36 15.37 -13.21
CA LEU A 715 3.93 15.51 -11.88
C LEU A 715 5.27 16.26 -11.92
N THR A 716 6.14 15.95 -12.88
CA THR A 716 7.44 16.62 -13.06
C THR A 716 7.26 18.10 -13.42
N LYS A 717 6.27 18.46 -14.24
CA LYS A 717 5.93 19.86 -14.55
C LYS A 717 5.47 20.60 -13.31
N ILE A 718 4.56 20.01 -12.53
CA ILE A 718 4.04 20.60 -11.28
C ILE A 718 5.19 20.82 -10.28
N LEU A 719 6.11 19.86 -10.13
CA LEU A 719 7.27 19.99 -9.24
C LEU A 719 8.21 21.12 -9.70
N LYS A 720 8.54 21.19 -11.00
CA LYS A 720 9.38 22.27 -11.58
C LYS A 720 8.72 23.65 -11.45
N GLU A 721 7.40 23.74 -11.52
CA GLU A 721 6.66 24.99 -11.30
C GLU A 721 6.69 25.40 -9.82
N ASN A 722 6.55 24.44 -8.89
CA ASN A 722 6.63 24.70 -7.45
C ASN A 722 8.06 25.09 -7.00
N GLU A 723 9.10 24.51 -7.61
CA GLU A 723 10.50 24.92 -7.37
C GLU A 723 10.78 26.36 -7.82
N LYS A 724 10.07 26.86 -8.84
CA LYS A 724 10.16 28.27 -9.27
C LYS A 724 9.43 29.24 -8.35
N ILE A 725 8.58 28.76 -7.45
CA ILE A 725 7.75 29.57 -6.55
C ILE A 725 8.38 29.69 -5.14
N GLN A 726 9.42 28.92 -4.82
CA GLN A 726 10.20 29.12 -3.59
C GLN A 726 11.40 30.07 -3.86
N PRO A 727 11.45 31.25 -3.21
CA PRO A 727 12.53 32.23 -3.39
C PRO A 727 13.87 31.81 -2.77
#